data_AF-A0A9P7ZZL6-F1
#
_entry.id   AF-A0A9P7ZZL6-F1
#
_cell.length_a   1.000
_cell.length_b   1.000
_cell.length_c   1.000
_cell.angle_alpha   90.00
_cell.angle_beta   90.00
_cell.angle_gamma   90.00
#
_symmetry.space_group_name_H-M   'P 1'
#
loop_
_entity.id
_entity.type
_entity.pdbx_description
1 polymer ?
#
loop_
_entity_poly.entity_id
_entity_poly.type
_entity_poly.pdbx_seq_one_letter_code
_entity_poly.pdbx_strand_id
1 'polypeptide(L)'
;MASSARQPITKGTIGLFRQAHLERRCPNAVLARQKHSASSGPIVQEDSATRSDTATRSEPSRGSQRSIAVGTSATFPLLSSPSRYTQLFKDFNGSPSLFFRRTIVTNHNFNTNKVVTKLENNGYLRGQAEGIMRAIKGLLGQHTNKIRKNMLTSGDLENESYLFKAALTELRTELQILRKNDAAALAIKSEIISREIDSLNQKLREDIANLKNDIAIDMNSRKSDVREEQKALEIRIQSMSNHYMAQLGDMRTKMEAAKWEATRKGMVAIFISATFVLLTSRILMSSKDEKVPDDYIDPYVNHSNAQNNSDGMVPDTFVPLLPLKALVASQVRYLNLHEYQSKQLMAKHNVNVQRFAIAETVEQAENAARGLKAKEIVIKAQIHAGGRGKGEFSSGLKSGVHLTKDPAKVPGLVSQMLGYKLKTKQTSEDGVLVNKVMLAEALDIAKETYFAILMDRDSGGPVMVGSPDGGVDIEQVAATHPDHIFKVTGGNEQHSSAIYVNGCLALTVVDIETGPTEKQTLDMAMKLGFQGKAVADASEQMQNLYELFMDVDATQVEINPFGLTPQNQVVCFDAKISFDDNAAFKHPELQVMRDTTEENPREVEAEDCGLNYVGMEGNIGCLVNGAGLALATMDIIKLHGASPANFLDVGGGVTTTQVRQAFKILTDDKNVKTILVNIFGGIASCLTIAEGMVTALTEGPKIKVPIVVRLQGNQVQEAKEYLRKSGLPLTLRDDLDEAAIASVQLASA
;
A
#
# COMPACT_ATOMS: atom_id res chain seq x y z
N MET A 1 34.15 -51.40 -20.40
CA MET A 1 35.22 -51.55 -21.41
C MET A 1 36.30 -50.49 -21.14
N ALA A 2 37.52 -50.70 -21.67
CA ALA A 2 38.67 -49.79 -21.83
C ALA A 2 38.57 -48.34 -21.26
N SER A 3 39.46 -47.90 -20.35
CA SER A 3 40.85 -47.40 -20.60
C SER A 3 40.87 -45.90 -20.98
N SER A 4 41.75 -45.02 -20.47
CA SER A 4 43.11 -45.24 -19.93
C SER A 4 43.53 -44.35 -18.74
N ALA A 5 44.59 -44.81 -18.05
CA ALA A 5 45.76 -44.16 -17.43
C ALA A 5 45.79 -42.62 -17.16
N ARG A 6 46.34 -42.10 -16.04
CA ARG A 6 47.69 -42.23 -15.40
C ARG A 6 48.85 -41.69 -16.30
N GLN A 7 49.82 -40.87 -15.84
CA GLN A 7 50.03 -40.21 -14.52
C GLN A 7 50.85 -38.87 -14.66
N PRO A 8 51.90 -38.44 -13.88
CA PRO A 8 52.14 -37.01 -13.58
C PRO A 8 53.46 -36.44 -14.16
N ILE A 9 53.88 -35.21 -13.79
CA ILE A 9 55.26 -34.81 -13.35
C ILE A 9 55.39 -33.30 -13.03
N THR A 10 56.47 -32.90 -12.35
CA THR A 10 56.68 -31.69 -11.52
C THR A 10 57.72 -30.66 -12.03
N LYS A 11 57.62 -29.41 -11.51
CA LYS A 11 58.73 -28.44 -11.18
C LYS A 11 59.48 -27.68 -12.31
N GLY A 12 59.97 -26.48 -11.96
CA GLY A 12 60.82 -25.56 -12.75
C GLY A 12 60.09 -24.25 -13.12
N THR A 13 60.16 -23.08 -12.47
CA THR A 13 61.09 -22.40 -11.52
C THR A 13 62.11 -21.44 -12.18
N ILE A 14 62.29 -20.23 -11.57
CA ILE A 14 63.35 -19.19 -11.74
C ILE A 14 63.03 -17.96 -12.64
N GLY A 15 63.29 -16.74 -12.10
CA GLY A 15 63.21 -15.42 -12.76
C GLY A 15 62.37 -14.40 -11.97
N LEU A 16 62.78 -13.73 -10.87
CA LEU A 16 63.97 -12.87 -10.60
C LEU A 16 64.02 -11.64 -11.54
N PHE A 17 64.15 -10.37 -11.12
CA PHE A 17 64.35 -9.66 -9.82
C PHE A 17 63.43 -8.38 -9.82
N ARG A 18 63.32 -7.45 -8.84
CA ARG A 18 64.26 -6.93 -7.82
C ARG A 18 63.51 -6.25 -6.63
N GLN A 19 64.22 -6.00 -5.53
CA GLN A 19 63.68 -5.42 -4.28
C GLN A 19 63.67 -3.88 -4.24
N ALA A 20 62.81 -3.31 -3.40
CA ALA A 20 63.15 -2.22 -2.49
C ALA A 20 62.32 -2.33 -1.19
N HIS A 21 62.91 -1.97 -0.04
CA HIS A 21 62.32 -2.09 1.31
C HIS A 21 62.67 -0.81 2.08
N LEU A 22 61.78 -0.26 2.91
CA LEU A 22 62.13 0.55 4.10
C LEU A 22 60.89 0.81 5.01
N GLU A 23 60.91 0.14 6.16
CA GLU A 23 60.63 0.62 7.54
C GLU A 23 59.47 1.59 7.84
N ARG A 24 58.43 1.16 8.60
CA ARG A 24 58.31 0.98 10.08
C ARG A 24 58.08 2.28 10.88
N ARG A 25 56.92 2.36 11.56
CA ARG A 25 56.78 2.33 13.05
C ARG A 25 55.33 2.53 13.50
N CYS A 26 54.91 1.75 14.51
CA CYS A 26 53.80 2.08 15.41
C CYS A 26 54.37 2.69 16.69
N PRO A 27 53.51 3.31 17.53
CA PRO A 27 53.63 3.10 18.96
C PRO A 27 52.28 2.78 19.65
N ASN A 28 52.34 1.86 20.63
CA ASN A 28 51.38 1.79 21.74
C ASN A 28 51.75 2.92 22.76
N ALA A 29 51.09 3.18 23.90
CA ALA A 29 50.15 2.40 24.71
C ALA A 29 49.49 3.26 25.83
N VAL A 30 48.63 2.60 26.62
CA VAL A 30 48.44 2.78 28.09
C VAL A 30 47.58 3.93 28.67
N LEU A 31 46.58 3.46 29.42
CA LEU A 31 45.75 4.00 30.52
C LEU A 31 46.17 5.26 31.30
N ALA A 32 45.15 5.97 31.84
CA ALA A 32 44.96 6.13 33.30
C ALA A 32 43.53 6.61 33.70
N ARG A 33 43.12 6.40 34.96
CA ARG A 33 41.93 6.97 35.63
C ARG A 33 42.36 7.78 36.86
N GLN A 34 41.74 8.94 37.12
CA GLN A 34 41.36 9.57 38.42
C GLN A 34 41.00 11.06 38.14
N LYS A 35 39.90 11.66 38.61
CA LYS A 35 39.43 11.98 39.99
C LYS A 35 40.27 13.04 40.73
N HIS A 36 39.55 13.90 41.48
CA HIS A 36 39.99 15.03 42.35
C HIS A 36 40.07 16.43 41.72
N SER A 37 39.95 17.55 42.45
CA SER A 37 38.85 18.01 43.37
C SER A 37 39.17 19.38 43.99
N ALA A 38 38.32 20.40 43.73
CA ALA A 38 38.00 21.61 44.53
C ALA A 38 39.09 22.51 45.21
N SER A 39 38.91 23.84 45.02
CA SER A 39 39.38 24.98 45.87
C SER A 39 40.88 25.36 45.82
N SER A 40 41.35 26.58 46.16
CA SER A 40 40.71 27.74 46.84
C SER A 40 41.35 29.15 46.58
N GLY A 41 40.56 30.14 46.11
CA GLY A 41 40.72 31.61 46.32
C GLY A 41 42.00 32.37 45.85
N PRO A 42 42.16 33.69 46.16
CA PRO A 42 41.13 34.73 46.37
C PRO A 42 41.44 36.18 45.81
N ILE A 43 40.39 36.97 45.52
CA ILE A 43 40.18 38.44 45.75
C ILE A 43 41.25 39.49 45.29
N VAL A 44 40.81 40.55 44.56
CA VAL A 44 40.98 42.01 44.90
C VAL A 44 40.14 42.92 43.96
N GLN A 45 39.83 44.13 44.45
CA GLN A 45 38.77 45.11 44.14
C GLN A 45 38.81 45.89 42.80
N GLU A 46 37.72 46.65 42.58
CA GLU A 46 37.47 47.67 41.54
C GLU A 46 38.14 49.04 41.86
N ASP A 47 38.21 49.94 40.88
CA ASP A 47 37.95 51.39 41.08
C ASP A 47 37.45 52.07 39.76
N SER A 48 37.19 53.39 39.77
CA SER A 48 35.99 53.96 39.12
C SER A 48 36.12 55.34 38.41
N ALA A 49 35.10 55.67 37.58
CA ALA A 49 34.76 57.00 37.00
C ALA A 49 35.69 57.58 35.88
N THR A 50 35.33 58.51 34.97
CA THR A 50 34.07 59.26 34.70
C THR A 50 33.93 59.74 33.22
N ARG A 51 32.75 60.31 32.88
CA ARG A 51 32.30 61.14 31.72
C ARG A 51 33.32 62.15 31.10
N SER A 52 33.21 62.69 29.86
CA SER A 52 32.22 62.61 28.73
C SER A 52 32.90 63.09 27.38
N ASP A 53 32.37 63.74 26.30
CA ASP A 53 31.10 64.45 25.97
C ASP A 53 30.86 64.72 24.43
N THR A 54 29.93 65.64 24.08
CA THR A 54 29.27 65.99 22.78
C THR A 54 30.08 66.36 21.51
N ALA A 55 29.48 66.11 20.31
CA ALA A 55 29.51 66.99 19.11
C ALA A 55 28.34 66.68 18.10
N THR A 56 27.92 67.64 17.24
CA THR A 56 26.74 67.52 16.33
C THR A 56 26.83 68.30 14.99
N ARG A 57 26.37 67.72 13.85
CA ARG A 57 25.89 68.33 12.55
C ARG A 57 25.92 67.27 11.41
N SER A 58 25.27 67.37 10.24
CA SER A 58 24.00 67.97 9.75
C SER A 58 23.77 67.54 8.26
N GLU A 59 22.53 67.54 7.74
CA GLU A 59 22.21 67.19 6.33
C GLU A 59 22.74 68.18 5.27
N PRO A 60 22.74 67.82 3.96
CA PRO A 60 21.66 68.28 3.07
C PRO A 60 21.24 67.28 1.96
N SER A 61 20.37 67.70 1.02
CA SER A 61 19.60 66.82 0.11
C SER A 61 19.69 67.12 -1.39
N ARG A 62 19.36 66.10 -2.21
CA ARG A 62 18.92 66.10 -3.63
C ARG A 62 19.81 66.72 -4.73
N GLY A 63 20.07 65.90 -5.76
CA GLY A 63 20.52 66.31 -7.10
C GLY A 63 20.27 65.17 -8.11
N SER A 64 19.99 65.47 -9.39
CA SER A 64 19.50 64.49 -10.38
C SER A 64 20.40 64.36 -11.62
N GLN A 65 20.49 63.15 -12.19
CA GLN A 65 20.69 62.96 -13.64
C GLN A 65 20.13 61.62 -14.13
N ARG A 66 19.91 61.50 -15.45
CA ARG A 66 19.24 60.37 -16.11
C ARG A 66 20.25 59.33 -16.60
N SER A 67 19.86 58.05 -16.58
CA SER A 67 20.44 56.98 -17.40
C SER A 67 19.33 56.18 -18.10
N ILE A 68 19.71 55.38 -19.11
CA ILE A 68 18.79 54.76 -20.08
C ILE A 68 18.50 53.30 -19.66
N ALA A 69 17.28 52.83 -19.92
CA ALA A 69 16.77 51.56 -19.41
C ALA A 69 17.11 50.34 -20.27
N VAL A 70 17.52 49.24 -19.62
CA VAL A 70 17.41 47.84 -20.10
C VAL A 70 17.15 46.93 -18.88
N GLY A 71 16.13 46.07 -18.93
CA GLY A 71 16.01 44.84 -18.14
C GLY A 71 15.81 44.93 -16.61
N THR A 72 14.55 45.02 -16.15
CA THR A 72 14.16 44.59 -14.80
C THR A 72 14.09 43.05 -14.75
N SER A 73 14.80 42.36 -13.85
CA SER A 73 14.65 42.29 -12.38
C SER A 73 13.49 41.42 -11.90
N ALA A 74 13.83 40.38 -11.13
CA ALA A 74 12.93 39.56 -10.32
C ALA A 74 13.64 39.15 -9.01
N THR A 75 14.17 40.12 -8.26
CA THR A 75 14.78 39.88 -6.93
C THR A 75 13.71 39.52 -5.89
N PHE A 76 13.99 38.52 -5.06
CA PHE A 76 13.14 38.08 -3.96
C PHE A 76 12.72 39.24 -3.02
N PRO A 77 11.42 39.49 -2.82
CA PRO A 77 10.96 40.42 -1.79
C PRO A 77 11.15 39.84 -0.38
N LEU A 78 11.86 40.57 0.48
CA LEU A 78 11.88 40.33 1.92
C LEU A 78 10.53 40.73 2.55
N LEU A 79 9.56 39.83 2.49
CA LEU A 79 8.22 40.03 3.06
C LEU A 79 8.26 39.97 4.60
N SER A 80 8.50 41.13 5.21
CA SER A 80 8.44 41.35 6.65
C SER A 80 6.99 41.54 7.11
N SER A 81 6.36 40.49 7.63
CA SER A 81 5.01 40.55 8.24
C SER A 81 4.84 39.46 9.30
N PRO A 82 4.85 39.77 10.62
CA PRO A 82 4.68 38.77 11.67
C PRO A 82 3.20 38.45 11.88
N SER A 83 2.78 37.19 11.70
CA SER A 83 1.41 36.78 12.02
C SER A 83 1.28 35.34 12.55
N ARG A 84 0.18 35.11 13.30
CA ARG A 84 -0.35 33.85 13.87
C ARG A 84 0.53 33.09 14.89
N TYR A 85 1.83 32.93 14.72
CA TYR A 85 2.66 32.20 15.72
C TYR A 85 2.88 32.94 17.05
N THR A 86 2.58 34.24 17.12
CA THR A 86 2.74 35.08 18.34
C THR A 86 1.51 35.09 19.25
N GLN A 87 0.49 34.25 18.99
CA GLN A 87 -0.71 34.14 19.84
C GLN A 87 -0.65 32.95 20.81
N LEU A 88 -0.25 31.74 20.38
CA LEU A 88 -0.20 30.55 21.25
C LEU A 88 0.75 30.63 22.47
N PHE A 89 1.58 31.66 22.58
CA PHE A 89 2.42 31.92 23.76
C PHE A 89 2.02 33.17 24.57
N LYS A 90 0.86 33.79 24.29
CA LYS A 90 0.29 34.83 25.17
C LYS A 90 -0.49 34.24 26.34
N ASP A 91 -1.14 33.11 26.15
CA ASP A 91 -2.09 32.56 27.14
C ASP A 91 -1.39 31.96 28.37
N PHE A 92 -0.09 31.62 28.27
CA PHE A 92 0.74 31.26 29.43
C PHE A 92 1.23 32.45 30.27
N ASN A 93 1.08 33.69 29.80
CA ASN A 93 1.13 34.88 30.67
C ASN A 93 -0.24 35.18 31.32
N GLY A 94 -1.26 34.36 31.04
CA GLY A 94 -2.62 34.47 31.56
C GLY A 94 -2.94 33.60 32.78
N SER A 95 -1.95 32.87 33.33
CA SER A 95 -2.10 32.33 34.70
C SER A 95 -2.43 33.49 35.64
N PRO A 96 -3.44 33.38 36.52
CA PRO A 96 -3.73 34.43 37.47
C PRO A 96 -2.44 34.78 38.22
N SER A 97 -2.16 36.07 38.39
CA SER A 97 -1.27 36.44 39.48
C SER A 97 -1.88 35.84 40.74
N LEU A 98 -1.18 34.89 41.34
CA LEU A 98 -1.49 34.46 42.69
C LEU A 98 -1.18 35.63 43.59
N PHE A 99 -2.15 36.55 43.66
CA PHE A 99 -2.55 37.20 44.87
C PHE A 99 -2.79 36.09 45.90
N PHE A 100 -1.68 35.61 46.50
CA PHE A 100 -1.57 35.58 47.93
C PHE A 100 -2.04 36.94 48.43
N ARG A 101 -3.37 37.04 48.57
CA ARG A 101 -4.05 37.93 49.48
C ARG A 101 -3.20 37.83 50.73
N ARG A 102 -2.50 38.91 51.09
CA ARG A 102 -1.78 39.01 52.36
C ARG A 102 -2.85 38.93 53.43
N THR A 103 -3.25 37.70 53.73
CA THR A 103 -3.96 37.31 54.92
C THR A 103 -3.01 37.74 56.00
N ILE A 104 -3.26 38.91 56.56
CA ILE A 104 -2.45 39.47 57.63
C ILE A 104 -2.49 38.40 58.70
N VAL A 105 -1.36 37.71 58.89
CA VAL A 105 -1.21 36.71 59.93
C VAL A 105 -1.16 37.51 61.22
N THR A 106 -2.37 37.89 61.68
CA THR A 106 -2.60 38.51 62.97
C THR A 106 -1.87 37.64 63.97
N ASN A 107 -0.90 38.20 64.71
CA ASN A 107 0.06 37.43 65.48
C ASN A 107 -0.65 36.58 66.55
N HIS A 108 -1.01 35.35 66.15
CA HIS A 108 -1.63 34.32 66.99
C HIS A 108 -0.51 33.70 67.82
N ASN A 109 0.10 34.55 68.66
CA ASN A 109 1.10 34.18 69.64
C ASN A 109 0.54 33.02 70.46
N PHE A 110 1.12 31.83 70.30
CA PHE A 110 0.61 30.62 70.93
C PHE A 110 0.72 30.77 72.45
N ASN A 111 -0.39 31.10 73.09
CA ASN A 111 -0.42 31.44 74.50
C ASN A 111 -0.36 30.16 75.34
N THR A 112 0.87 29.74 75.65
CA THR A 112 1.18 28.53 76.43
C THR A 112 0.48 28.53 77.78
N ASN A 113 0.39 29.68 78.46
CA ASN A 113 -0.30 29.80 79.75
C ASN A 113 -1.80 29.51 79.60
N LYS A 114 -2.47 30.06 78.56
CA LYS A 114 -3.87 29.76 78.26
C LYS A 114 -4.14 28.28 77.98
N VAL A 115 -3.14 27.55 77.45
CA VAL A 115 -3.24 26.09 77.26
C VAL A 115 -3.03 25.34 78.58
N VAL A 116 -2.03 25.70 79.38
CA VAL A 116 -1.77 25.12 80.71
C VAL A 116 -3.00 25.29 81.61
N THR A 117 -3.56 26.50 81.74
CA THR A 117 -4.78 26.74 82.53
C THR A 117 -6.00 26.01 81.99
N LYS A 118 -6.07 25.74 80.67
CA LYS A 118 -7.15 24.90 80.13
C LYS A 118 -6.99 23.42 80.53
N LEU A 119 -5.75 22.92 80.63
CA LEU A 119 -5.48 21.57 81.13
C LEU A 119 -5.74 21.47 82.65
N GLU A 120 -5.31 22.48 83.44
CA GLU A 120 -5.62 22.58 84.87
C GLU A 120 -7.15 22.53 85.12
N ASN A 121 -7.92 23.33 84.37
CA ASN A 121 -9.39 23.35 84.45
C ASN A 121 -10.07 22.05 83.95
N ASN A 122 -9.33 21.11 83.34
CA ASN A 122 -9.81 19.79 82.95
C ASN A 122 -9.18 18.66 83.81
N GLY A 123 -8.72 18.99 85.02
CA GLY A 123 -8.31 18.01 86.04
C GLY A 123 -6.85 17.56 86.00
N TYR A 124 -6.02 18.13 85.11
CA TYR A 124 -4.58 17.84 85.10
C TYR A 124 -3.87 18.64 86.20
N LEU A 125 -3.00 17.99 86.98
CA LEU A 125 -2.15 18.71 87.94
C LEU A 125 -1.19 19.64 87.20
N ARG A 126 -0.89 20.81 87.76
CA ARG A 126 -0.10 21.86 87.07
C ARG A 126 1.22 21.34 86.48
N GLY A 127 1.96 20.50 87.21
CA GLY A 127 3.20 19.89 86.72
C GLY A 127 3.00 18.98 85.50
N GLN A 128 1.86 18.29 85.38
CA GLN A 128 1.49 17.50 84.21
C GLN A 128 1.12 18.43 83.03
N ALA A 129 0.33 19.47 83.29
CA ALA A 129 -0.07 20.46 82.27
C ALA A 129 1.15 21.21 81.70
N GLU A 130 2.09 21.63 82.55
CA GLU A 130 3.37 22.21 82.12
C GLU A 130 4.26 21.20 81.39
N GLY A 131 4.29 19.94 81.82
CA GLY A 131 5.02 18.86 81.14
C GLY A 131 4.51 18.62 79.72
N ILE A 132 3.19 18.51 79.55
CA ILE A 132 2.52 18.39 78.24
C ILE A 132 2.84 19.61 77.36
N MET A 133 2.78 20.83 77.93
CA MET A 133 3.12 22.06 77.19
C MET A 133 4.60 22.13 76.78
N ARG A 134 5.53 21.61 77.60
CA ARG A 134 6.96 21.48 77.22
C ARG A 134 7.13 20.48 76.07
N ALA A 135 6.45 19.34 76.11
CA ALA A 135 6.49 18.34 75.03
C ALA A 135 5.93 18.88 73.70
N ILE A 136 4.76 19.54 73.74
CA ILE A 136 4.14 20.18 72.56
C ILE A 136 5.06 21.28 72.00
N LYS A 137 5.68 22.11 72.85
CA LYS A 137 6.65 23.13 72.42
C LYS A 137 7.89 22.49 71.76
N GLY A 138 8.36 21.36 72.28
CA GLY A 138 9.46 20.58 71.70
C GLY A 138 9.11 20.04 70.30
N LEU A 139 7.95 19.39 70.16
CA LEU A 139 7.44 18.90 68.88
C LEU A 139 7.26 20.03 67.85
N LEU A 140 6.60 21.13 68.22
CA LEU A 140 6.45 22.29 67.34
C LEU A 140 7.81 22.86 66.91
N GLY A 141 8.80 22.92 67.80
CA GLY A 141 10.17 23.33 67.48
C GLY A 141 10.86 22.37 66.49
N GLN A 142 10.72 21.06 66.68
CA GLN A 142 11.25 20.05 65.76
C GLN A 142 10.60 20.14 64.38
N HIS A 143 9.27 20.20 64.31
CA HIS A 143 8.54 20.33 63.04
C HIS A 143 8.85 21.64 62.32
N THR A 144 8.90 22.78 63.03
CA THR A 144 9.28 24.09 62.45
C THR A 144 10.70 24.05 61.90
N ASN A 145 11.66 23.42 62.59
CA ASN A 145 13.03 23.28 62.10
C ASN A 145 13.12 22.29 60.91
N LYS A 146 12.30 21.24 60.87
CA LYS A 146 12.22 20.32 59.71
C LYS A 146 11.63 21.03 58.48
N ILE A 147 10.60 21.86 58.67
CA ILE A 147 10.04 22.70 57.59
C ILE A 147 11.10 23.70 57.10
N ARG A 148 11.78 24.42 58.00
CA ARG A 148 12.85 25.38 57.65
C ARG A 148 14.02 24.74 56.89
N LYS A 149 14.35 23.47 57.16
CA LYS A 149 15.40 22.73 56.43
C LYS A 149 14.96 22.19 55.06
N ASN A 150 13.65 22.12 54.80
CA ASN A 150 13.07 21.49 53.62
C ASN A 150 12.37 22.49 52.67
N MET A 151 12.39 23.79 52.99
CA MET A 151 11.96 24.86 52.09
C MET A 151 13.18 25.57 51.48
N LEU A 152 13.19 25.69 50.15
CA LEU A 152 14.00 26.66 49.44
C LEU A 152 13.56 28.08 49.82
N THR A 153 14.48 29.03 49.91
CA THR A 153 14.12 30.45 50.02
C THR A 153 13.69 31.00 48.66
N SER A 154 13.07 32.19 48.63
CA SER A 154 12.71 32.86 47.37
C SER A 154 13.95 33.07 46.49
N GLY A 155 15.08 33.47 47.09
CA GLY A 155 16.34 33.66 46.37
C GLY A 155 16.90 32.35 45.77
N ASP A 156 16.77 31.22 46.48
CA ASP A 156 17.19 29.93 45.94
C ASP A 156 16.30 29.51 44.75
N LEU A 157 14.98 29.69 44.87
CA LEU A 157 14.01 29.40 43.82
C LEU A 157 14.18 30.31 42.58
N GLU A 158 14.50 31.58 42.80
CA GLU A 158 14.83 32.55 41.76
C GLU A 158 16.14 32.16 41.06
N ASN A 159 17.19 31.83 41.80
CA ASN A 159 18.47 31.37 41.26
C ASN A 159 18.32 30.08 40.42
N GLU A 160 17.60 29.07 40.90
CA GLU A 160 17.30 27.85 40.14
C GLU A 160 16.48 28.17 38.87
N SER A 161 15.53 29.12 38.95
CA SER A 161 14.79 29.58 37.75
C SER A 161 15.70 30.29 36.74
N TYR A 162 16.71 31.04 37.19
CA TYR A 162 17.70 31.66 36.31
C TYR A 162 18.64 30.62 35.66
N LEU A 163 19.14 29.65 36.42
CA LEU A 163 19.97 28.55 35.91
C LEU A 163 19.21 27.71 34.88
N PHE A 164 17.96 27.35 35.17
CA PHE A 164 17.10 26.60 34.23
C PHE A 164 16.83 27.38 32.94
N LYS A 165 16.59 28.70 33.03
CA LYS A 165 16.44 29.57 31.84
C LYS A 165 17.73 29.66 31.02
N ALA A 166 18.90 29.73 31.66
CA ALA A 166 20.19 29.74 30.97
C ALA A 166 20.41 28.44 30.18
N ALA A 167 20.21 27.29 30.82
CA ALA A 167 20.35 25.97 30.18
C ALA A 167 19.36 25.78 29.00
N LEU A 168 18.12 26.27 29.12
CA LEU A 168 17.17 26.27 28.01
C LEU A 168 17.61 27.16 26.82
N THR A 169 18.27 28.29 27.09
CA THR A 169 18.82 29.15 26.03
C THR A 169 20.02 28.52 25.36
N GLU A 170 20.92 27.88 26.12
CA GLU A 170 22.08 27.14 25.61
C GLU A 170 21.65 26.00 24.68
N LEU A 171 20.77 25.11 25.16
CA LEU A 171 20.19 24.02 24.36
C LEU A 171 19.48 24.53 23.09
N ARG A 172 18.79 25.68 23.19
CA ARG A 172 18.15 26.32 22.03
C ARG A 172 19.18 26.81 21.00
N THR A 173 20.34 27.31 21.43
CA THR A 173 21.40 27.71 20.50
C THR A 173 22.09 26.50 19.86
N GLU A 174 22.34 25.42 20.61
CA GLU A 174 22.88 24.17 20.04
C GLU A 174 21.94 23.58 18.98
N LEU A 175 20.64 23.48 19.27
CA LEU A 175 19.63 23.01 18.31
C LEU A 175 19.52 23.89 17.06
N GLN A 176 19.79 25.20 17.16
CA GLN A 176 19.86 26.09 16.01
C GLN A 176 21.14 25.92 15.18
N ILE A 177 22.26 25.58 15.81
CA ILE A 177 23.53 25.27 15.13
C ILE A 177 23.41 23.92 14.41
N LEU A 178 22.93 22.88 15.08
CA LEU A 178 22.70 21.55 14.50
C LEU A 178 21.79 21.63 13.27
N ARG A 179 20.60 22.26 13.39
CA ARG A 179 19.67 22.44 12.26
C ARG A 179 20.28 23.20 11.07
N LYS A 180 21.19 24.15 11.30
CA LYS A 180 21.91 24.84 10.21
C LYS A 180 22.93 23.91 9.53
N ASN A 181 23.66 23.12 10.31
CA ASN A 181 24.63 22.15 9.78
C ASN A 181 23.93 21.04 8.99
N ASP A 182 22.81 20.51 9.50
CA ASP A 182 21.98 19.51 8.83
C ASP A 182 21.41 20.04 7.52
N ALA A 183 20.86 21.26 7.51
CA ALA A 183 20.34 21.90 6.31
C ALA A 183 21.43 22.12 5.24
N ALA A 184 22.65 22.52 5.65
CA ALA A 184 23.79 22.64 4.74
C ALA A 184 24.24 21.28 4.19
N ALA A 185 24.28 20.24 5.02
CA ALA A 185 24.63 18.89 4.60
C ALA A 185 23.58 18.28 3.65
N LEU A 186 22.30 18.57 3.86
CA LEU A 186 21.21 18.18 2.96
C LEU A 186 21.27 18.91 1.62
N ALA A 187 21.58 20.22 1.61
CA ALA A 187 21.76 20.97 0.37
C ALA A 187 22.89 20.39 -0.50
N ILE A 188 24.05 20.09 0.10
CA ILE A 188 25.19 19.46 -0.60
C ILE A 188 24.80 18.08 -1.16
N LYS A 189 24.09 17.25 -0.38
CA LYS A 189 23.60 15.94 -0.86
C LYS A 189 22.60 16.09 -2.02
N SER A 190 21.70 17.07 -1.95
CA SER A 190 20.73 17.34 -3.02
C SER A 190 21.42 17.78 -4.31
N GLU A 191 22.51 18.55 -4.22
CA GLU A 191 23.29 18.96 -5.40
C GLU A 191 24.02 17.76 -6.04
N ILE A 192 24.58 16.86 -5.23
CA ILE A 192 25.20 15.61 -5.72
C ILE A 192 24.15 14.75 -6.45
N ILE A 193 23.00 14.51 -5.84
CA ILE A 193 21.91 13.71 -6.43
C ILE A 193 21.40 14.34 -7.74
N SER A 194 21.29 15.67 -7.82
CA SER A 194 20.91 16.35 -9.08
C SER A 194 21.91 16.06 -10.20
N ARG A 195 23.22 16.11 -9.91
CA ARG A 195 24.27 15.83 -10.91
C ARG A 195 24.29 14.37 -11.34
N GLU A 196 23.98 13.44 -10.43
CA GLU A 196 23.82 12.01 -10.74
C GLU A 196 22.60 11.77 -11.64
N ILE A 197 21.47 12.43 -11.36
CA ILE A 197 20.26 12.41 -12.19
C ILE A 197 20.54 12.96 -13.60
N ASP A 198 21.24 14.09 -13.71
CA ASP A 198 21.61 14.68 -15.01
C ASP A 198 22.53 13.76 -15.82
N SER A 199 23.51 13.13 -15.17
CA SER A 199 24.41 12.16 -15.82
C SER A 199 23.67 10.90 -16.29
N LEU A 200 22.75 10.38 -15.47
CA LEU A 200 21.92 9.22 -15.82
C LEU A 200 20.95 9.55 -16.97
N ASN A 201 20.37 10.75 -16.95
CA ASN A 201 19.52 11.27 -18.03
C ASN A 201 20.26 11.46 -19.35
N GLN A 202 21.53 11.87 -19.32
CA GLN A 202 22.37 11.92 -20.52
C GLN A 202 22.58 10.50 -21.06
N LYS A 203 23.04 9.57 -20.21
CA LYS A 203 23.32 8.19 -20.62
C LYS A 203 22.08 7.51 -21.20
N LEU A 204 20.91 7.67 -20.58
CA LEU A 204 19.65 7.11 -21.08
C LEU A 204 19.29 7.64 -22.48
N ARG A 205 19.60 8.91 -22.80
CA ARG A 205 19.40 9.46 -24.15
C ARG A 205 20.36 8.86 -25.17
N GLU A 206 21.61 8.60 -24.79
CA GLU A 206 22.60 7.93 -25.63
C GLU A 206 22.19 6.47 -25.90
N ASP A 207 21.79 5.72 -24.86
CA ASP A 207 21.30 4.34 -24.98
C ASP A 207 20.03 4.24 -25.84
N ILE A 208 19.08 5.17 -25.70
CA ILE A 208 17.87 5.26 -26.57
C ILE A 208 18.25 5.58 -28.03
N ALA A 209 19.23 6.46 -28.26
CA ALA A 209 19.68 6.80 -29.61
C ALA A 209 20.35 5.61 -30.30
N ASN A 210 21.16 4.84 -29.57
CA ASN A 210 21.78 3.60 -30.06
C ASN A 210 20.71 2.56 -30.41
N LEU A 211 19.79 2.25 -29.48
CA LEU A 211 18.72 1.28 -29.68
C LEU A 211 17.83 1.64 -30.89
N LYS A 212 17.56 2.93 -31.10
CA LYS A 212 16.80 3.41 -32.27
C LYS A 212 17.52 3.16 -33.60
N ASN A 213 18.85 3.26 -33.63
CA ASN A 213 19.64 2.94 -34.81
C ASN A 213 19.65 1.42 -35.08
N ASP A 214 19.82 0.60 -34.04
CA ASP A 214 19.82 -0.86 -34.16
C ASP A 214 18.46 -1.39 -34.67
N ILE A 215 17.35 -0.88 -34.11
CA ILE A 215 15.99 -1.18 -34.59
C ILE A 215 15.81 -0.75 -36.06
N ALA A 216 16.35 0.41 -36.45
CA ALA A 216 16.29 0.87 -37.85
C ALA A 216 17.10 -0.02 -38.81
N ILE A 217 18.20 -0.63 -38.35
CA ILE A 217 19.00 -1.58 -39.12
C ILE A 217 18.24 -2.91 -39.30
N ASP A 218 17.73 -3.49 -38.21
CA ASP A 218 16.94 -4.74 -38.26
C ASP A 218 15.65 -4.58 -39.10
N MET A 219 14.92 -3.47 -38.93
CA MET A 219 13.78 -3.11 -39.77
C MET A 219 14.11 -3.07 -41.26
N ASN A 220 15.28 -2.55 -41.64
CA ASN A 220 15.71 -2.51 -43.03
C ASN A 220 16.14 -3.88 -43.56
N SER A 221 16.75 -4.74 -42.72
CA SER A 221 17.04 -6.14 -43.08
C SER A 221 15.75 -6.90 -43.36
N ARG A 222 14.82 -6.95 -42.41
CA ARG A 222 13.54 -7.66 -42.56
C ARG A 222 12.73 -7.15 -43.76
N LYS A 223 12.79 -5.85 -44.05
CA LYS A 223 12.15 -5.23 -45.21
C LYS A 223 12.83 -5.60 -46.54
N SER A 224 14.11 -6.00 -46.52
CA SER A 224 14.78 -6.65 -47.65
C SER A 224 14.34 -8.10 -47.78
N ASP A 225 14.39 -8.87 -46.69
CA ASP A 225 14.07 -10.31 -46.67
C ASP A 225 12.64 -10.58 -47.19
N VAL A 226 11.64 -9.85 -46.67
CA VAL A 226 10.24 -9.93 -47.12
C VAL A 226 10.08 -9.56 -48.60
N ARG A 227 10.92 -8.67 -49.15
CA ARG A 227 10.89 -8.34 -50.59
C ARG A 227 11.49 -9.45 -51.45
N GLU A 228 12.41 -10.25 -50.93
CA GLU A 228 12.93 -11.42 -51.64
C GLU A 228 11.93 -12.58 -51.60
N GLU A 229 11.30 -12.84 -50.45
CA GLU A 229 10.19 -13.79 -50.34
C GLU A 229 9.01 -13.44 -51.28
N GLN A 230 8.62 -12.15 -51.33
CA GLN A 230 7.54 -11.70 -52.19
C GLN A 230 7.83 -11.94 -53.69
N LYS A 231 9.06 -11.67 -54.15
CA LYS A 231 9.51 -12.00 -55.52
C LYS A 231 9.50 -13.50 -55.78
N ALA A 232 9.98 -14.31 -54.83
CA ALA A 232 9.98 -15.76 -54.95
C ALA A 232 8.55 -16.32 -55.06
N LEU A 233 7.60 -15.75 -54.32
CA LEU A 233 6.18 -16.09 -54.40
C LEU A 233 5.57 -15.69 -55.76
N GLU A 234 5.89 -14.50 -56.27
CA GLU A 234 5.42 -14.01 -57.58
C GLU A 234 5.90 -14.90 -58.74
N ILE A 235 7.18 -15.29 -58.75
CA ILE A 235 7.74 -16.27 -59.70
C ILE A 235 7.02 -17.64 -59.60
N ARG A 236 6.64 -18.05 -58.39
CA ARG A 236 5.88 -19.28 -58.14
C ARG A 236 4.43 -19.20 -58.65
N ILE A 237 3.78 -18.04 -58.50
CA ILE A 237 2.45 -17.78 -59.07
C ILE A 237 2.51 -17.81 -60.60
N GLN A 238 3.49 -17.16 -61.22
CA GLN A 238 3.64 -17.14 -62.67
C GLN A 238 3.90 -18.55 -63.26
N SER A 239 4.74 -19.36 -62.60
CA SER A 239 5.00 -20.74 -63.04
C SER A 239 3.78 -21.65 -62.89
N MET A 240 2.97 -21.50 -61.83
CA MET A 240 1.67 -22.19 -61.71
C MET A 240 0.68 -21.73 -62.78
N SER A 241 0.59 -20.43 -63.07
CA SER A 241 -0.28 -19.87 -64.12
C SER A 241 0.06 -20.45 -65.49
N ASN A 242 1.35 -20.48 -65.84
CA ASN A 242 1.83 -21.11 -67.07
C ASN A 242 1.47 -22.61 -67.14
N HIS A 243 1.54 -23.33 -66.02
CA HIS A 243 1.18 -24.75 -65.95
C HIS A 243 -0.33 -24.98 -66.15
N TYR A 244 -1.19 -24.18 -65.51
CA TYR A 244 -2.64 -24.26 -65.73
C TYR A 244 -3.04 -23.91 -67.17
N MET A 245 -2.40 -22.91 -67.79
CA MET A 245 -2.63 -22.60 -69.21
C MET A 245 -2.29 -23.78 -70.13
N ALA A 246 -1.21 -24.51 -69.85
CA ALA A 246 -0.86 -25.72 -70.60
C ALA A 246 -1.90 -26.84 -70.43
N GLN A 247 -2.38 -27.10 -69.20
CA GLN A 247 -3.43 -28.08 -68.94
C GLN A 247 -4.76 -27.71 -69.61
N LEU A 248 -5.15 -26.42 -69.58
CA LEU A 248 -6.35 -25.93 -70.24
C LEU A 248 -6.27 -26.06 -71.77
N GLY A 249 -5.07 -25.89 -72.35
CA GLY A 249 -4.83 -26.17 -73.77
C GLY A 249 -5.09 -27.62 -74.16
N ASP A 250 -4.48 -28.57 -73.45
CA ASP A 250 -4.68 -30.01 -73.66
C ASP A 250 -6.14 -30.45 -73.43
N MET A 251 -6.78 -29.96 -72.37
CA MET A 251 -8.21 -30.20 -72.12
C MET A 251 -9.12 -29.63 -73.21
N ARG A 252 -8.77 -28.46 -73.78
CA ARG A 252 -9.49 -27.88 -74.92
C ARG A 252 -9.32 -28.75 -76.17
N THR A 253 -8.11 -29.22 -76.47
CA THR A 253 -7.87 -30.12 -77.61
C THR A 253 -8.68 -31.42 -77.47
N LYS A 254 -8.73 -32.00 -76.26
CA LYS A 254 -9.56 -33.18 -75.95
C LYS A 254 -11.06 -32.90 -76.11
N MET A 255 -11.54 -31.72 -75.68
CA MET A 255 -12.92 -31.30 -75.84
C MET A 255 -13.31 -31.08 -77.31
N GLU A 256 -12.44 -30.46 -78.12
CA GLU A 256 -12.68 -30.26 -79.55
C GLU A 256 -12.67 -31.61 -80.31
N ALA A 257 -11.80 -32.54 -79.95
CA ALA A 257 -11.81 -33.91 -80.48
C ALA A 257 -13.11 -34.68 -80.12
N ALA A 258 -13.54 -34.62 -78.86
CA ALA A 258 -14.80 -35.23 -78.41
C ALA A 258 -16.03 -34.60 -79.10
N LYS A 259 -16.04 -33.27 -79.28
CA LYS A 259 -17.07 -32.55 -80.04
C LYS A 259 -17.12 -33.01 -81.50
N TRP A 260 -15.96 -33.21 -82.14
CA TRP A 260 -15.88 -33.73 -83.51
C TRP A 260 -16.39 -35.17 -83.63
N GLU A 261 -16.10 -36.02 -82.64
CA GLU A 261 -16.64 -37.39 -82.64
C GLU A 261 -18.17 -37.40 -82.44
N ALA A 262 -18.69 -36.50 -81.59
CA ALA A 262 -20.12 -36.33 -81.35
C ALA A 262 -20.85 -35.77 -82.59
N THR A 263 -20.32 -34.74 -83.27
CA THR A 263 -20.93 -34.25 -84.52
C THR A 263 -20.84 -35.26 -85.65
N ARG A 264 -19.77 -36.07 -85.72
CA ARG A 264 -19.69 -37.19 -86.68
C ARG A 264 -20.78 -38.24 -86.42
N LYS A 265 -20.97 -38.66 -85.17
CA LYS A 265 -22.05 -39.60 -84.77
C LYS A 265 -23.43 -39.00 -85.06
N GLY A 266 -23.63 -37.72 -84.75
CA GLY A 266 -24.85 -36.97 -85.05
C GLY A 266 -25.15 -36.87 -86.54
N MET A 267 -24.17 -36.53 -87.38
CA MET A 267 -24.35 -36.49 -88.84
C MET A 267 -24.69 -37.85 -89.43
N VAL A 268 -24.10 -38.95 -88.94
CA VAL A 268 -24.47 -40.31 -89.37
C VAL A 268 -25.92 -40.63 -88.97
N ALA A 269 -26.34 -40.32 -87.75
CA ALA A 269 -27.72 -40.51 -87.31
C ALA A 269 -28.72 -39.64 -88.12
N ILE A 270 -28.36 -38.39 -88.43
CA ILE A 270 -29.15 -37.51 -89.30
C ILE A 270 -29.20 -38.06 -90.74
N PHE A 271 -28.12 -38.62 -91.29
CA PHE A 271 -28.13 -39.20 -92.64
C PHE A 271 -29.01 -40.46 -92.74
N ILE A 272 -28.98 -41.32 -91.72
CA ILE A 272 -29.89 -42.47 -91.58
C ILE A 272 -31.34 -41.99 -91.45
N SER A 273 -31.59 -40.96 -90.64
CA SER A 273 -32.93 -40.38 -90.47
C SER A 273 -33.43 -39.69 -91.75
N ALA A 274 -32.56 -38.97 -92.47
CA ALA A 274 -32.89 -38.27 -93.71
C ALA A 274 -33.14 -39.25 -94.87
N THR A 275 -32.42 -40.37 -94.94
CA THR A 275 -32.70 -41.42 -95.93
C THR A 275 -34.02 -42.16 -95.62
N PHE A 276 -34.35 -42.38 -94.35
CA PHE A 276 -35.66 -42.88 -93.93
C PHE A 276 -36.80 -41.87 -94.22
N VAL A 277 -36.58 -40.59 -93.95
CA VAL A 277 -37.54 -39.51 -94.23
C VAL A 277 -37.72 -39.27 -95.73
N LEU A 278 -36.68 -39.35 -96.56
CA LEU A 278 -36.82 -39.29 -98.02
C LEU A 278 -37.55 -40.51 -98.61
N LEU A 279 -37.53 -41.66 -97.93
CA LEU A 279 -38.32 -42.83 -98.31
C LEU A 279 -39.81 -42.66 -97.99
N THR A 280 -40.15 -41.96 -96.90
CA THR A 280 -41.54 -41.74 -96.44
C THR A 280 -42.18 -40.47 -97.01
N SER A 281 -41.44 -39.36 -97.09
CA SER A 281 -41.90 -38.05 -97.55
C SER A 281 -42.00 -37.90 -99.08
N ARG A 282 -42.12 -39.01 -99.82
CA ARG A 282 -42.69 -39.01 -101.18
C ARG A 282 -44.23 -38.96 -101.17
N ILE A 283 -44.83 -38.81 -99.98
CA ILE A 283 -46.26 -38.77 -99.71
C ILE A 283 -46.60 -37.48 -98.93
N LEU A 284 -47.50 -36.67 -99.50
CA LEU A 284 -48.23 -35.51 -98.91
C LEU A 284 -47.45 -34.27 -98.36
N MET A 285 -47.20 -33.35 -99.29
CA MET A 285 -47.44 -31.88 -99.28
C MET A 285 -47.95 -31.11 -98.01
N SER A 286 -47.39 -29.88 -97.85
CA SER A 286 -48.02 -28.61 -97.38
C SER A 286 -48.38 -28.45 -95.87
N SER A 287 -48.35 -27.25 -95.24
CA SER A 287 -48.09 -25.87 -95.72
C SER A 287 -47.59 -24.88 -94.63
N LYS A 288 -46.99 -23.77 -95.08
CA LYS A 288 -46.93 -22.33 -94.61
C LYS A 288 -47.63 -21.90 -93.29
N ASP A 289 -47.26 -20.80 -92.58
CA ASP A 289 -46.24 -19.72 -92.74
C ASP A 289 -46.07 -18.90 -91.41
N GLU A 290 -45.25 -17.81 -91.42
CA GLU A 290 -45.47 -16.49 -90.72
C GLU A 290 -44.58 -16.03 -89.52
N LYS A 291 -43.46 -15.33 -89.85
CA LYS A 291 -42.97 -13.95 -89.45
C LYS A 291 -43.24 -13.33 -88.04
N VAL A 292 -42.53 -12.34 -87.45
CA VAL A 292 -41.26 -11.51 -87.56
C VAL A 292 -41.57 -10.13 -86.84
N PRO A 293 -40.67 -9.20 -86.40
CA PRO A 293 -39.21 -9.15 -86.15
C PRO A 293 -38.79 -8.47 -84.78
N ASP A 294 -37.53 -8.01 -84.68
CA ASP A 294 -36.83 -7.28 -83.58
C ASP A 294 -36.98 -5.73 -83.57
N ASP A 295 -36.38 -5.01 -82.57
CA ASP A 295 -35.65 -3.72 -82.79
C ASP A 295 -34.75 -3.19 -81.62
N TYR A 296 -33.68 -2.43 -81.97
CA TYR A 296 -32.77 -1.50 -81.21
C TYR A 296 -32.01 -1.92 -79.91
N ILE A 297 -30.72 -1.62 -79.59
CA ILE A 297 -29.62 -0.64 -79.97
C ILE A 297 -29.56 0.66 -79.09
N ASP A 298 -28.43 1.17 -78.53
CA ASP A 298 -27.06 0.64 -78.20
C ASP A 298 -26.31 1.48 -77.06
N PRO A 299 -25.13 2.20 -77.14
CA PRO A 299 -24.18 2.30 -76.00
C PRO A 299 -23.64 3.73 -75.61
N TYR A 300 -22.31 3.85 -75.31
CA TYR A 300 -21.39 5.00 -74.99
C TYR A 300 -21.04 5.26 -73.49
N VAL A 301 -19.78 5.47 -73.04
CA VAL A 301 -18.43 5.17 -73.60
C VAL A 301 -17.28 5.26 -72.53
N ASN A 302 -16.06 4.83 -72.92
CA ASN A 302 -14.73 4.85 -72.25
C ASN A 302 -14.27 6.22 -71.63
N HIS A 303 -13.13 6.42 -70.92
CA HIS A 303 -11.72 5.97 -71.13
C HIS A 303 -10.74 6.28 -69.94
N SER A 304 -9.73 5.41 -69.70
CA SER A 304 -8.31 5.69 -69.28
C SER A 304 -7.99 6.43 -67.94
N ASN A 305 -6.80 6.39 -67.30
CA ASN A 305 -5.59 5.53 -67.37
C ASN A 305 -4.70 5.66 -66.08
N ALA A 306 -3.95 4.60 -65.75
CA ALA A 306 -2.61 4.49 -65.09
C ALA A 306 -2.09 5.44 -63.96
N GLN A 307 -1.55 4.80 -62.88
CA GLN A 307 -0.29 5.11 -62.11
C GLN A 307 -0.07 6.51 -61.48
N ASN A 308 0.41 6.71 -60.22
CA ASN A 308 1.33 5.96 -59.33
C ASN A 308 1.16 6.36 -57.83
N ASN A 309 1.93 5.70 -56.94
CA ASN A 309 2.29 5.97 -55.51
C ASN A 309 2.05 7.42 -54.98
N SER A 310 1.70 7.66 -53.70
CA SER A 310 2.44 7.20 -52.50
C SER A 310 1.69 7.26 -51.15
N ASP A 311 2.26 6.57 -50.15
CA ASP A 311 2.23 6.81 -48.68
C ASP A 311 0.92 7.21 -47.98
N GLY A 312 0.32 6.24 -47.28
CA GLY A 312 -0.68 6.44 -46.22
C GLY A 312 -0.24 5.73 -44.93
N MET A 313 0.10 6.51 -43.90
CA MET A 313 0.71 6.02 -42.67
C MET A 313 -0.35 5.65 -41.62
N VAL A 314 -0.27 4.43 -41.08
CA VAL A 314 -1.15 3.92 -40.00
C VAL A 314 -0.46 4.17 -38.65
N PRO A 315 -1.14 4.66 -37.60
CA PRO A 315 -0.49 5.17 -36.39
C PRO A 315 0.16 4.08 -35.52
N ASP A 316 1.20 4.50 -34.78
CA ASP A 316 2.03 3.64 -33.93
C ASP A 316 1.26 2.98 -32.79
N THR A 317 1.45 1.66 -32.64
CA THR A 317 1.03 0.92 -31.44
C THR A 317 2.12 1.00 -30.38
N PHE A 318 2.01 1.99 -29.49
CA PHE A 318 2.90 2.11 -28.33
C PHE A 318 2.74 0.91 -27.39
N VAL A 319 3.84 0.21 -27.10
CA VAL A 319 3.90 -0.79 -26.03
C VAL A 319 4.51 -0.09 -24.80
N PRO A 320 3.76 0.09 -23.70
CA PRO A 320 4.31 0.69 -22.49
C PRO A 320 5.28 -0.26 -21.80
N LEU A 321 6.48 0.23 -21.48
CA LEU A 321 7.42 -0.46 -20.61
C LEU A 321 6.85 -0.52 -19.19
N LEU A 322 6.88 -1.70 -18.58
CA LEU A 322 6.43 -1.91 -17.20
C LEU A 322 7.27 -1.08 -16.21
N PRO A 323 6.67 -0.14 -15.45
CA PRO A 323 7.37 0.50 -14.35
C PRO A 323 7.54 -0.51 -13.20
N LEU A 324 8.77 -0.65 -12.71
CA LEU A 324 9.04 -1.34 -11.44
C LEU A 324 8.32 -0.60 -10.31
N LYS A 325 7.21 -1.15 -9.83
CA LYS A 325 6.52 -0.64 -8.64
C LYS A 325 7.48 -0.69 -7.46
N ALA A 326 7.87 0.48 -6.95
CA ALA A 326 8.51 0.58 -5.65
C ALA A 326 7.54 0.02 -4.60
N LEU A 327 7.96 -1.00 -3.85
CA LEU A 327 7.11 -1.68 -2.87
C LEU A 327 7.01 -0.82 -1.59
N VAL A 328 6.23 0.26 -1.66
CA VAL A 328 5.85 1.05 -0.49
C VAL A 328 5.08 0.13 0.45
N ALA A 329 5.63 -0.12 1.64
CA ALA A 329 5.02 -1.03 2.61
C ALA A 329 3.55 -0.62 2.89
N SER A 330 2.64 -1.53 2.60
CA SER A 330 1.27 -1.45 3.11
C SER A 330 1.33 -1.55 4.63
N GLN A 331 0.61 -0.65 5.29
CA GLN A 331 0.19 -0.91 6.66
C GLN A 331 -0.84 -2.04 6.54
N VAL A 332 -0.57 -3.18 7.17
CA VAL A 332 -1.55 -4.27 7.20
C VAL A 332 -2.74 -3.80 8.05
N ARG A 333 -3.95 -4.17 7.62
CA ARG A 333 -5.23 -3.75 8.21
C ARG A 333 -6.01 -5.04 8.48
N TYR A 334 -6.09 -5.45 9.73
CA TYR A 334 -6.59 -6.79 10.08
C TYR A 334 -8.09 -6.84 10.30
N LEU A 335 -8.71 -5.79 10.89
CA LEU A 335 -10.16 -5.80 10.99
C LEU A 335 -10.83 -5.58 9.62
N ASN A 336 -11.48 -6.63 9.15
CA ASN A 336 -12.45 -6.63 8.06
C ASN A 336 -13.79 -7.09 8.62
N LEU A 337 -14.89 -6.53 8.11
CA LEU A 337 -16.25 -6.92 8.49
C LEU A 337 -16.94 -7.68 7.37
N HIS A 338 -17.77 -8.66 7.73
CA HIS A 338 -18.72 -9.28 6.82
C HIS A 338 -19.66 -8.25 6.20
N GLU A 339 -20.22 -8.55 5.02
CA GLU A 339 -21.23 -7.72 4.36
C GLU A 339 -22.39 -7.36 5.29
N TYR A 340 -22.89 -8.31 6.10
CA TYR A 340 -23.99 -8.04 7.02
C TYR A 340 -23.63 -7.05 8.14
N GLN A 341 -22.40 -7.12 8.66
CA GLN A 341 -21.91 -6.23 9.71
C GLN A 341 -21.69 -4.83 9.14
N SER A 342 -21.08 -4.73 7.97
CA SER A 342 -20.96 -3.50 7.19
C SER A 342 -22.34 -2.87 6.96
N LYS A 343 -23.35 -3.65 6.52
CA LYS A 343 -24.73 -3.16 6.33
C LYS A 343 -25.44 -2.78 7.64
N GLN A 344 -25.21 -3.50 8.75
CA GLN A 344 -25.71 -3.10 10.08
C GLN A 344 -25.09 -1.78 10.55
N LEU A 345 -23.83 -1.55 10.25
CA LEU A 345 -23.11 -0.31 10.59
C LEU A 345 -23.63 0.85 9.74
N MET A 346 -23.62 0.70 8.41
CA MET A 346 -24.17 1.65 7.44
C MET A 346 -25.61 2.10 7.77
N ALA A 347 -26.50 1.17 8.14
CA ALA A 347 -27.88 1.50 8.49
C ALA A 347 -28.01 2.37 9.76
N LYS A 348 -27.01 2.39 10.66
CA LYS A 348 -26.98 3.31 11.82
C LYS A 348 -26.63 4.74 11.43
N HIS A 349 -25.80 4.91 10.40
CA HIS A 349 -25.41 6.21 9.85
C HIS A 349 -26.34 6.64 8.70
N ASN A 350 -27.61 6.21 8.71
CA ASN A 350 -28.64 6.56 7.72
C ASN A 350 -28.28 6.23 6.25
N VAL A 351 -27.40 5.27 5.99
CA VAL A 351 -27.06 4.84 4.63
C VAL A 351 -28.10 3.81 4.14
N ASN A 352 -28.65 4.04 2.95
CA ASN A 352 -29.63 3.19 2.29
C ASN A 352 -29.04 1.79 1.97
N VAL A 353 -29.50 0.78 2.69
CA VAL A 353 -29.17 -0.64 2.45
C VAL A 353 -30.45 -1.46 2.26
N GLN A 354 -30.34 -2.57 1.52
CA GLN A 354 -31.43 -3.56 1.38
C GLN A 354 -31.89 -4.05 2.76
N ARG A 355 -33.19 -4.35 2.96
CA ARG A 355 -33.63 -5.05 4.18
C ARG A 355 -33.12 -6.49 4.17
N PHE A 356 -32.55 -6.93 5.28
CA PHE A 356 -31.98 -8.27 5.43
C PHE A 356 -32.19 -8.86 6.83
N ALA A 357 -31.93 -10.16 6.92
CA ALA A 357 -31.85 -10.94 8.15
C ALA A 357 -30.70 -11.96 8.04
N ILE A 358 -30.22 -12.44 9.18
CA ILE A 358 -29.10 -13.39 9.28
C ILE A 358 -29.58 -14.71 9.85
N ALA A 359 -29.01 -15.80 9.34
CA ALA A 359 -29.27 -17.14 9.81
C ALA A 359 -27.97 -17.93 9.96
N GLU A 360 -27.85 -18.56 11.13
CA GLU A 360 -26.78 -19.51 11.50
C GLU A 360 -27.32 -20.95 11.50
N THR A 361 -28.64 -21.10 11.27
CA THR A 361 -29.36 -22.37 11.17
C THR A 361 -30.40 -22.33 10.05
N VAL A 362 -30.77 -23.50 9.53
CA VAL A 362 -31.79 -23.64 8.46
C VAL A 362 -33.16 -23.12 8.92
N GLU A 363 -33.53 -23.31 10.19
CA GLU A 363 -34.79 -22.83 10.76
C GLU A 363 -34.84 -21.30 10.88
N GLN A 364 -33.75 -20.65 11.30
CA GLN A 364 -33.65 -19.19 11.27
C GLN A 364 -33.79 -18.65 9.84
N ALA A 365 -33.21 -19.32 8.84
CA ALA A 365 -33.30 -18.91 7.44
C ALA A 365 -34.75 -19.01 6.91
N GLU A 366 -35.48 -20.07 7.28
CA GLU A 366 -36.89 -20.19 6.90
C GLU A 366 -37.76 -19.10 7.52
N ASN A 367 -37.58 -18.85 8.82
CA ASN A 367 -38.30 -17.79 9.53
C ASN A 367 -37.94 -16.39 9.01
N ALA A 368 -36.66 -16.14 8.69
CA ALA A 368 -36.20 -14.92 8.04
C ALA A 368 -36.86 -14.71 6.66
N ALA A 369 -36.89 -15.74 5.81
CA ALA A 369 -37.52 -15.67 4.49
C ALA A 369 -39.03 -15.39 4.55
N ARG A 370 -39.73 -16.02 5.50
CA ARG A 370 -41.15 -15.75 5.79
C ARG A 370 -41.36 -14.34 6.36
N GLY A 371 -40.42 -13.83 7.15
CA GLY A 371 -40.46 -12.50 7.79
C GLY A 371 -40.23 -11.33 6.84
N LEU A 372 -39.28 -11.46 5.91
CA LEU A 372 -38.89 -10.40 4.96
C LEU A 372 -40.04 -9.96 4.03
N LYS A 373 -40.93 -10.89 3.64
CA LYS A 373 -42.08 -10.65 2.74
C LYS A 373 -41.72 -9.96 1.41
N ALA A 374 -40.48 -10.15 0.94
CA ALA A 374 -40.00 -9.60 -0.31
C ALA A 374 -40.59 -10.34 -1.53
N LYS A 375 -40.70 -9.63 -2.66
CA LYS A 375 -41.07 -10.17 -3.99
C LYS A 375 -40.08 -11.24 -4.48
N GLU A 376 -38.81 -11.08 -4.10
CA GLU A 376 -37.69 -11.97 -4.41
C GLU A 376 -36.64 -11.81 -3.30
N ILE A 377 -35.97 -12.90 -2.95
CA ILE A 377 -35.00 -12.98 -1.85
C ILE A 377 -33.64 -13.36 -2.45
N VAL A 378 -32.59 -12.62 -2.09
CA VAL A 378 -31.20 -13.00 -2.35
C VAL A 378 -30.62 -13.65 -1.10
N ILE A 379 -30.04 -14.83 -1.26
CA ILE A 379 -29.31 -15.57 -0.23
C ILE A 379 -27.82 -15.40 -0.55
N LYS A 380 -27.05 -14.80 0.36
CA LYS A 380 -25.60 -14.60 0.24
C LYS A 380 -24.86 -15.31 1.37
N ALA A 381 -23.92 -16.20 1.01
CA ALA A 381 -22.91 -16.70 1.94
C ALA A 381 -22.16 -15.50 2.57
N GLN A 382 -21.97 -15.55 3.89
CA GLN A 382 -21.16 -14.57 4.60
C GLN A 382 -19.76 -15.17 4.77
N ILE A 383 -18.83 -14.67 3.96
CA ILE A 383 -17.39 -14.83 4.10
C ILE A 383 -16.71 -13.49 3.76
N HIS A 384 -15.55 -13.20 4.33
CA HIS A 384 -14.73 -12.02 4.04
C HIS A 384 -14.19 -12.02 2.60
N ALA A 385 -13.92 -13.19 2.02
CA ALA A 385 -13.38 -13.31 0.66
C ALA A 385 -14.42 -12.97 -0.43
N GLY A 386 -14.03 -12.13 -1.39
CA GLY A 386 -14.86 -11.73 -2.52
C GLY A 386 -15.02 -12.82 -3.59
N GLY A 387 -15.69 -12.46 -4.69
CA GLY A 387 -15.99 -13.38 -5.79
C GLY A 387 -17.04 -14.47 -5.48
N ARG A 388 -17.74 -14.36 -4.33
CA ARG A 388 -18.74 -15.32 -3.82
C ARG A 388 -19.71 -15.85 -4.89
N GLY A 389 -20.24 -14.98 -5.75
CA GLY A 389 -21.17 -15.36 -6.84
C GLY A 389 -20.60 -16.25 -7.96
N LYS A 390 -19.28 -16.49 -7.98
CA LYS A 390 -18.59 -17.40 -8.90
C LYS A 390 -17.88 -18.56 -8.18
N GLY A 391 -18.11 -18.71 -6.87
CA GLY A 391 -17.54 -19.77 -6.05
C GLY A 391 -18.28 -21.11 -6.14
N GLU A 392 -17.69 -22.14 -5.55
CA GLU A 392 -18.24 -23.51 -5.48
C GLU A 392 -18.09 -24.05 -4.05
N PHE A 393 -19.15 -24.67 -3.52
CA PHE A 393 -19.15 -25.28 -2.20
C PHE A 393 -18.67 -26.72 -2.25
N SER A 394 -18.07 -27.16 -1.14
CA SER A 394 -17.78 -28.56 -0.83
C SER A 394 -19.03 -29.47 -0.74
N SER A 395 -20.25 -28.91 -0.71
CA SER A 395 -21.52 -29.63 -0.89
C SER A 395 -21.84 -29.96 -2.36
N GLY A 396 -21.12 -29.38 -3.33
CA GLY A 396 -21.44 -29.41 -4.76
C GLY A 396 -22.37 -28.27 -5.21
N LEU A 397 -22.83 -27.39 -4.29
CA LEU A 397 -23.60 -26.21 -4.65
C LEU A 397 -22.73 -25.18 -5.37
N LYS A 398 -23.24 -24.59 -6.46
CA LYS A 398 -22.53 -23.58 -7.27
C LYS A 398 -23.10 -22.20 -7.05
N SER A 399 -22.21 -21.21 -6.91
CA SER A 399 -22.44 -19.85 -6.40
C SER A 399 -22.62 -19.78 -4.87
N GLY A 400 -21.96 -18.81 -4.25
CA GLY A 400 -22.24 -18.31 -2.90
C GLY A 400 -23.40 -17.32 -2.84
N VAL A 401 -24.07 -17.04 -3.97
CA VAL A 401 -25.17 -16.07 -4.11
C VAL A 401 -26.31 -16.70 -4.93
N HIS A 402 -27.51 -16.80 -4.36
CA HIS A 402 -28.70 -17.33 -5.03
C HIS A 402 -29.89 -16.38 -4.94
N LEU A 403 -30.77 -16.41 -5.93
CA LEU A 403 -32.04 -15.67 -5.96
C LEU A 403 -33.21 -16.65 -5.94
N THR A 404 -34.25 -16.37 -5.16
CA THR A 404 -35.51 -17.13 -5.16
C THR A 404 -36.73 -16.25 -4.91
N LYS A 405 -37.80 -16.48 -5.68
CA LYS A 405 -39.16 -15.92 -5.48
C LYS A 405 -40.02 -16.80 -4.59
N ASP A 406 -39.48 -17.92 -4.15
CA ASP A 406 -40.16 -18.95 -3.38
C ASP A 406 -39.42 -19.16 -2.04
N PRO A 407 -39.99 -18.69 -0.91
CA PRO A 407 -39.44 -18.92 0.42
C PRO A 407 -39.26 -20.39 0.79
N ALA A 408 -40.05 -21.31 0.23
CA ALA A 408 -39.95 -22.75 0.55
C ALA A 408 -38.67 -23.40 -0.02
N LYS A 409 -37.96 -22.73 -0.93
CA LYS A 409 -36.66 -23.18 -1.45
C LYS A 409 -35.47 -22.74 -0.60
N VAL A 410 -35.67 -21.75 0.27
CA VAL A 410 -34.61 -21.19 1.12
C VAL A 410 -33.98 -22.27 2.03
N PRO A 411 -34.74 -23.13 2.75
CA PRO A 411 -34.15 -24.15 3.62
C PRO A 411 -33.22 -25.11 2.86
N GLY A 412 -33.64 -25.56 1.67
CA GLY A 412 -32.89 -26.48 0.82
C GLY A 412 -31.58 -25.88 0.29
N LEU A 413 -31.57 -24.61 -0.08
CA LEU A 413 -30.34 -23.90 -0.46
C LEU A 413 -29.42 -23.69 0.75
N VAL A 414 -29.95 -23.17 1.86
CA VAL A 414 -29.17 -22.84 3.06
C VAL A 414 -28.55 -24.09 3.71
N SER A 415 -29.24 -25.24 3.67
CA SER A 415 -28.70 -26.54 4.13
C SER A 415 -27.52 -27.07 3.32
N GLN A 416 -27.26 -26.52 2.12
CA GLN A 416 -26.09 -26.81 1.28
C GLN A 416 -25.01 -25.73 1.39
N MET A 417 -25.27 -24.65 2.13
CA MET A 417 -24.32 -23.55 2.38
C MET A 417 -23.72 -23.62 3.79
N LEU A 418 -24.57 -23.66 4.83
CA LEU A 418 -24.13 -23.64 6.23
C LEU A 418 -23.31 -24.89 6.58
N GLY A 419 -22.17 -24.69 7.23
CA GLY A 419 -21.27 -25.78 7.64
C GLY A 419 -20.44 -26.38 6.50
N TYR A 420 -20.57 -25.87 5.27
CA TYR A 420 -19.73 -26.26 4.14
C TYR A 420 -18.69 -25.17 3.85
N LYS A 421 -17.52 -25.58 3.35
CA LYS A 421 -16.52 -24.65 2.81
C LYS A 421 -16.94 -24.16 1.42
N LEU A 422 -16.83 -22.86 1.19
CA LEU A 422 -16.98 -22.16 -0.09
C LEU A 422 -15.60 -21.76 -0.63
N LYS A 423 -15.25 -22.24 -1.84
CA LYS A 423 -14.04 -21.85 -2.56
C LYS A 423 -14.36 -20.72 -3.54
N THR A 424 -13.57 -19.65 -3.55
CA THR A 424 -13.64 -18.57 -4.56
C THR A 424 -12.26 -18.37 -5.21
N LYS A 425 -12.11 -17.35 -6.07
CA LYS A 425 -10.80 -16.94 -6.60
C LYS A 425 -9.89 -16.24 -5.57
N GLN A 426 -10.43 -15.85 -4.41
CA GLN A 426 -9.74 -15.09 -3.37
C GLN A 426 -9.56 -15.90 -2.07
N THR A 427 -10.05 -17.14 -2.01
CA THR A 427 -9.79 -18.08 -0.91
C THR A 427 -8.57 -18.96 -1.23
N SER A 428 -8.03 -19.62 -0.21
CA SER A 428 -7.12 -20.76 -0.41
C SER A 428 -7.80 -21.92 -1.17
N GLU A 429 -7.00 -22.91 -1.57
CA GLU A 429 -7.45 -24.13 -2.26
C GLU A 429 -8.57 -24.89 -1.50
N ASP A 430 -8.56 -24.83 -0.18
CA ASP A 430 -9.53 -25.47 0.72
C ASP A 430 -10.88 -24.76 0.79
N GLY A 431 -10.94 -23.47 0.47
CA GLY A 431 -12.10 -22.61 0.73
C GLY A 431 -12.32 -22.27 2.21
N VAL A 432 -13.31 -21.40 2.45
CA VAL A 432 -13.65 -20.85 3.78
C VAL A 432 -14.98 -21.43 4.29
N LEU A 433 -15.05 -21.78 5.57
CA LEU A 433 -16.24 -22.36 6.19
C LEU A 433 -17.37 -21.33 6.32
N VAL A 434 -18.52 -21.58 5.71
CA VAL A 434 -19.67 -20.67 5.77
C VAL A 434 -20.47 -20.93 7.05
N ASN A 435 -20.17 -20.16 8.09
CA ASN A 435 -20.85 -20.21 9.39
C ASN A 435 -22.19 -19.47 9.40
N LYS A 436 -22.39 -18.47 8.52
CA LYS A 436 -23.60 -17.65 8.45
C LYS A 436 -24.06 -17.42 7.01
N VAL A 437 -25.37 -17.26 6.82
CA VAL A 437 -25.95 -16.77 5.56
C VAL A 437 -26.77 -15.51 5.82
N MET A 438 -26.73 -14.58 4.86
CA MET A 438 -27.61 -13.42 4.83
C MET A 438 -28.73 -13.65 3.83
N LEU A 439 -29.95 -13.35 4.26
CA LEU A 439 -31.13 -13.31 3.43
C LEU A 439 -31.53 -11.84 3.30
N ALA A 440 -31.44 -11.28 2.11
CA ALA A 440 -31.85 -9.90 1.84
C ALA A 440 -32.98 -9.87 0.80
N GLU A 441 -33.74 -8.79 0.75
CA GLU A 441 -34.62 -8.55 -0.39
C GLU A 441 -33.81 -8.30 -1.66
N ALA A 442 -34.17 -8.96 -2.76
CA ALA A 442 -33.63 -8.62 -4.06
C ALA A 442 -34.34 -7.36 -4.56
N LEU A 443 -33.58 -6.27 -4.71
CA LEU A 443 -34.03 -5.05 -5.37
C LEU A 443 -33.57 -5.10 -6.83
N ASP A 444 -34.49 -4.76 -7.75
CA ASP A 444 -34.15 -4.58 -9.16
C ASP A 444 -33.13 -3.41 -9.28
N ILE A 445 -32.09 -3.55 -10.11
CA ILE A 445 -31.06 -2.51 -10.30
C ILE A 445 -31.23 -1.88 -11.69
N ALA A 446 -31.39 -0.56 -11.73
CA ALA A 446 -31.48 0.24 -12.96
C ALA A 446 -30.11 0.80 -13.40
N LYS A 447 -29.18 1.00 -12.47
CA LYS A 447 -27.78 1.35 -12.75
C LYS A 447 -26.86 0.86 -11.62
N GLU A 448 -25.71 0.29 -11.98
CA GLU A 448 -24.62 -0.04 -11.07
C GLU A 448 -23.51 1.00 -11.25
N THR A 449 -22.97 1.56 -10.16
CA THR A 449 -21.76 2.39 -10.16
C THR A 449 -20.83 1.95 -9.01
N TYR A 450 -19.58 2.38 -9.01
CA TYR A 450 -18.63 2.15 -7.92
C TYR A 450 -18.42 3.45 -7.12
N PHE A 451 -18.39 3.35 -5.80
CA PHE A 451 -18.01 4.47 -4.92
C PHE A 451 -17.18 3.97 -3.72
N ALA A 452 -16.11 4.68 -3.39
CA ALA A 452 -15.30 4.40 -2.22
C ALA A 452 -14.73 5.68 -1.58
N ILE A 453 -14.40 5.59 -0.29
CA ILE A 453 -13.70 6.61 0.50
C ILE A 453 -12.48 5.93 1.14
N LEU A 454 -11.30 6.53 1.00
CA LEU A 454 -10.06 5.99 1.58
C LEU A 454 -9.07 7.10 1.96
N MET A 455 -8.22 6.83 2.95
CA MET A 455 -7.09 7.71 3.29
C MET A 455 -6.00 7.60 2.21
N ASP A 456 -5.81 8.67 1.42
CA ASP A 456 -4.76 8.74 0.42
C ASP A 456 -3.45 9.29 1.00
N ARG A 457 -2.36 8.56 0.75
CA ARG A 457 -1.01 8.91 1.21
C ARG A 457 -0.39 10.08 0.43
N ASP A 458 -0.79 10.30 -0.83
CA ASP A 458 -0.20 11.36 -1.67
C ASP A 458 -0.82 12.74 -1.43
N SER A 459 -2.15 12.82 -1.24
CA SER A 459 -2.82 14.05 -0.80
C SER A 459 -2.78 14.26 0.73
N GLY A 460 -2.49 13.22 1.51
CA GLY A 460 -2.37 13.30 2.97
C GLY A 460 -3.70 13.40 3.72
N GLY A 461 -4.78 12.85 3.15
CA GLY A 461 -6.14 12.96 3.70
C GLY A 461 -7.16 12.09 2.95
N PRO A 462 -8.46 12.18 3.29
CA PRO A 462 -9.48 11.36 2.68
C PRO A 462 -9.73 11.73 1.20
N VAL A 463 -9.94 10.73 0.36
CA VAL A 463 -10.31 10.88 -1.05
C VAL A 463 -11.56 10.06 -1.34
N MET A 464 -12.56 10.70 -1.95
CA MET A 464 -13.69 10.01 -2.59
C MET A 464 -13.29 9.58 -4.01
N VAL A 465 -13.51 8.30 -4.30
CA VAL A 465 -13.22 7.64 -5.58
C VAL A 465 -14.55 7.14 -6.15
N GLY A 466 -14.86 7.46 -7.40
CA GLY A 466 -16.08 7.00 -8.06
C GLY A 466 -15.88 6.61 -9.51
N SER A 467 -16.56 5.56 -9.97
CA SER A 467 -16.62 5.16 -11.38
C SER A 467 -18.07 4.85 -11.79
N PRO A 468 -18.55 5.29 -12.96
CA PRO A 468 -19.87 4.88 -13.45
C PRO A 468 -19.93 3.38 -13.83
N ASP A 469 -18.80 2.68 -13.90
CA ASP A 469 -18.71 1.25 -14.18
C ASP A 469 -18.71 0.45 -12.86
N GLY A 470 -19.91 0.19 -12.33
CA GLY A 470 -20.11 -0.65 -11.13
C GLY A 470 -20.12 -2.15 -11.41
N GLY A 471 -20.07 -2.98 -10.37
CA GLY A 471 -20.18 -4.45 -10.47
C GLY A 471 -18.91 -5.16 -10.98
N VAL A 472 -17.82 -4.40 -11.18
CA VAL A 472 -16.52 -4.87 -11.67
C VAL A 472 -15.39 -4.55 -10.69
N ASP A 473 -14.24 -5.16 -10.92
CA ASP A 473 -13.00 -5.02 -10.15
C ASP A 473 -12.36 -3.65 -10.47
N ILE A 474 -12.25 -2.75 -9.49
CA ILE A 474 -11.83 -1.35 -9.75
C ILE A 474 -10.37 -1.27 -10.22
N GLU A 475 -9.52 -2.18 -9.74
CA GLU A 475 -8.16 -2.40 -10.23
C GLU A 475 -8.14 -2.81 -11.70
N GLN A 476 -9.10 -3.60 -12.17
CA GLN A 476 -9.22 -3.93 -13.60
C GLN A 476 -9.66 -2.71 -14.42
N VAL A 477 -10.60 -1.89 -13.94
CA VAL A 477 -11.01 -0.64 -14.61
C VAL A 477 -9.79 0.29 -14.75
N ALA A 478 -9.07 0.50 -13.65
CA ALA A 478 -7.84 1.29 -13.59
C ALA A 478 -6.71 0.76 -14.49
N ALA A 479 -6.51 -0.56 -14.55
CA ALA A 479 -5.44 -1.17 -15.33
C ALA A 479 -5.75 -1.28 -16.83
N THR A 480 -7.03 -1.36 -17.21
CA THR A 480 -7.46 -1.39 -18.63
C THR A 480 -7.57 0.01 -19.24
N HIS A 481 -7.75 1.04 -18.40
CA HIS A 481 -7.79 2.45 -18.82
C HIS A 481 -6.78 3.29 -18.01
N PRO A 482 -5.46 2.99 -18.09
CA PRO A 482 -4.44 3.53 -17.18
C PRO A 482 -4.11 5.01 -17.41
N ASP A 483 -4.46 5.56 -18.57
CA ASP A 483 -4.34 6.99 -18.88
C ASP A 483 -5.28 7.86 -18.01
N HIS A 484 -6.09 7.23 -17.16
CA HIS A 484 -7.23 7.82 -16.46
C HIS A 484 -7.10 7.78 -14.93
N ILE A 485 -5.87 8.00 -14.44
CA ILE A 485 -5.59 8.36 -13.04
C ILE A 485 -4.62 9.54 -12.99
N PHE A 486 -5.11 10.72 -12.60
CA PHE A 486 -4.27 11.86 -12.22
C PHE A 486 -4.71 12.41 -10.85
N LYS A 487 -3.73 12.79 -10.03
CA LYS A 487 -3.92 13.55 -8.79
C LYS A 487 -3.41 14.97 -8.98
N VAL A 488 -4.12 15.96 -8.45
CA VAL A 488 -3.63 17.35 -8.34
C VAL A 488 -2.96 17.48 -6.98
N THR A 489 -1.65 17.23 -6.94
CA THR A 489 -0.82 17.42 -5.74
C THR A 489 -0.15 18.79 -5.76
N GLY A 490 -0.56 19.68 -4.85
CA GLY A 490 0.17 20.91 -4.52
C GLY A 490 -0.17 22.13 -5.40
N GLY A 491 -1.04 23.00 -4.88
CA GLY A 491 -1.28 24.33 -5.42
C GLY A 491 -2.07 25.18 -4.41
N ASN A 492 -1.51 26.32 -4.00
CA ASN A 492 -2.27 27.27 -3.18
C ASN A 492 -3.37 27.93 -4.03
N GLU A 493 -4.46 28.31 -3.38
CA GLU A 493 -5.60 29.09 -3.91
C GLU A 493 -6.62 28.35 -4.80
N GLN A 494 -7.76 28.04 -4.18
CA GLN A 494 -9.12 28.07 -4.77
C GLN A 494 -9.44 27.16 -5.97
N HIS A 495 -8.93 25.93 -6.02
CA HIS A 495 -9.48 24.91 -6.93
C HIS A 495 -9.77 23.57 -6.23
N SER A 496 -10.91 23.50 -5.54
CA SER A 496 -11.61 22.23 -5.23
C SER A 496 -12.21 21.65 -6.52
N SER A 497 -11.33 21.28 -7.46
CA SER A 497 -11.67 20.76 -8.78
C SER A 497 -11.54 19.25 -8.78
N ALA A 498 -12.66 18.56 -8.55
CA ALA A 498 -12.73 17.11 -8.60
C ALA A 498 -12.35 16.60 -10.00
N ILE A 499 -11.35 15.72 -10.05
CA ILE A 499 -10.59 15.38 -11.25
C ILE A 499 -11.41 14.39 -12.08
N TYR A 500 -11.78 14.81 -13.28
CA TYR A 500 -12.29 13.93 -14.33
C TYR A 500 -11.12 13.27 -15.04
N VAL A 501 -11.27 11.98 -15.36
CA VAL A 501 -10.33 11.29 -16.24
C VAL A 501 -11.12 10.43 -17.23
N ASN A 502 -11.31 11.02 -18.42
CA ASN A 502 -12.10 10.59 -19.59
C ASN A 502 -13.34 9.71 -19.33
N GLY A 503 -14.15 10.07 -18.33
CA GLY A 503 -15.48 9.52 -18.11
C GLY A 503 -15.55 8.22 -17.30
N CYS A 504 -14.43 7.53 -17.04
CA CYS A 504 -14.43 6.24 -16.34
C CYS A 504 -14.02 6.33 -14.85
N LEU A 505 -13.36 7.41 -14.42
CA LEU A 505 -13.01 7.60 -13.00
C LEU A 505 -13.14 9.08 -12.60
N ALA A 506 -13.57 9.31 -11.36
CA ALA A 506 -13.66 10.59 -10.70
C ALA A 506 -12.97 10.54 -9.34
N LEU A 507 -12.06 11.49 -9.09
CA LEU A 507 -11.30 11.60 -7.83
C LEU A 507 -11.57 12.96 -7.18
N THR A 508 -11.96 12.95 -5.90
CA THR A 508 -12.22 14.16 -5.12
C THR A 508 -11.51 14.10 -3.78
N VAL A 509 -10.47 14.92 -3.62
CA VAL A 509 -9.82 15.14 -2.32
C VAL A 509 -10.82 15.84 -1.39
N VAL A 510 -10.89 15.37 -0.15
CA VAL A 510 -11.75 15.92 0.91
C VAL A 510 -10.87 16.57 1.97
N ASP A 511 -11.27 17.75 2.42
CA ASP A 511 -10.62 18.42 3.55
C ASP A 511 -11.06 17.75 4.86
N ILE A 512 -10.11 17.37 5.71
CA ILE A 512 -10.39 16.56 6.91
C ILE A 512 -10.94 17.38 8.09
N GLU A 513 -10.81 18.71 8.08
CA GLU A 513 -11.38 19.59 9.12
C GLU A 513 -12.85 19.95 8.82
N THR A 514 -13.24 19.97 7.54
CA THR A 514 -14.56 20.45 7.09
C THR A 514 -15.43 19.40 6.40
N GLY A 515 -14.88 18.24 6.03
CA GLY A 515 -15.61 17.16 5.36
C GLY A 515 -15.92 17.45 3.88
N PRO A 516 -16.65 16.54 3.20
CA PRO A 516 -17.01 16.71 1.79
C PRO A 516 -18.15 17.72 1.68
N THR A 517 -17.90 18.85 1.00
CA THR A 517 -18.95 19.84 0.76
C THR A 517 -20.06 19.26 -0.13
N GLU A 518 -21.30 19.71 0.06
CA GLU A 518 -22.45 19.35 -0.78
C GLU A 518 -22.13 19.49 -2.28
N LYS A 519 -21.36 20.52 -2.66
CA LYS A 519 -20.91 20.72 -4.04
C LYS A 519 -20.04 19.56 -4.55
N GLN A 520 -19.13 19.03 -3.73
CA GLN A 520 -18.27 17.90 -4.09
C GLN A 520 -19.06 16.61 -4.28
N THR A 521 -20.05 16.34 -3.41
CA THR A 521 -20.86 15.12 -3.50
C THR A 521 -21.92 15.20 -4.59
N LEU A 522 -22.51 16.37 -4.85
CA LEU A 522 -23.36 16.61 -6.02
C LEU A 522 -22.58 16.47 -7.34
N ASP A 523 -21.37 17.03 -7.43
CA ASP A 523 -20.49 16.90 -8.61
C ASP A 523 -20.07 15.43 -8.83
N MET A 524 -19.74 14.69 -7.75
CA MET A 524 -19.48 13.25 -7.82
C MET A 524 -20.73 12.46 -8.27
N ALA A 525 -21.91 12.74 -7.74
CA ALA A 525 -23.15 12.08 -8.13
C ALA A 525 -23.51 12.33 -9.62
N MET A 526 -23.27 13.54 -10.13
CA MET A 526 -23.41 13.82 -11.57
C MET A 526 -22.35 13.08 -12.42
N LYS A 527 -21.12 12.88 -11.93
CA LYS A 527 -20.05 12.11 -12.62
C LYS A 527 -20.33 10.62 -12.70
N LEU A 528 -20.83 10.05 -11.60
CA LEU A 528 -21.38 8.70 -11.59
C LEU A 528 -22.63 8.58 -12.47
N GLY A 529 -23.15 9.69 -13.02
CA GLY A 529 -24.24 9.73 -13.98
C GLY A 529 -25.58 9.36 -13.35
N PHE A 530 -25.80 9.72 -12.09
CA PHE A 530 -27.14 9.86 -11.51
C PHE A 530 -27.83 11.10 -12.10
N GLN A 531 -29.16 11.13 -12.12
CA GLN A 531 -29.92 12.22 -12.76
C GLN A 531 -31.15 12.62 -11.93
N GLY A 532 -31.56 13.89 -12.05
CA GLY A 532 -32.70 14.44 -11.33
C GLY A 532 -32.60 14.24 -9.81
N LYS A 533 -33.66 13.70 -9.19
CA LYS A 533 -33.70 13.46 -7.74
C LYS A 533 -32.60 12.52 -7.23
N ALA A 534 -32.12 11.60 -8.07
CA ALA A 534 -31.08 10.65 -7.66
C ALA A 534 -29.71 11.30 -7.44
N VAL A 535 -29.48 12.52 -7.95
CA VAL A 535 -28.24 13.29 -7.68
C VAL A 535 -28.20 13.77 -6.23
N ALA A 536 -29.35 14.22 -5.70
CA ALA A 536 -29.47 14.66 -4.31
C ALA A 536 -29.38 13.46 -3.35
N ASP A 537 -30.12 12.38 -3.62
CA ASP A 537 -30.06 11.13 -2.85
C ASP A 537 -28.63 10.56 -2.83
N ALA A 538 -27.97 10.42 -3.98
CA ALA A 538 -26.58 9.98 -4.04
C ALA A 538 -25.62 10.92 -3.27
N SER A 539 -25.84 12.23 -3.33
CA SER A 539 -25.05 13.21 -2.56
C SER A 539 -25.25 13.09 -1.05
N GLU A 540 -26.47 12.81 -0.58
CA GLU A 540 -26.79 12.49 0.81
C GLU A 540 -26.12 11.18 1.24
N GLN A 541 -26.26 10.11 0.45
CA GLN A 541 -25.61 8.83 0.73
C GLN A 541 -24.07 8.95 0.80
N MET A 542 -23.44 9.77 -0.04
CA MET A 542 -21.98 10.02 0.02
C MET A 542 -21.55 10.77 1.29
N GLN A 543 -22.35 11.72 1.79
CA GLN A 543 -22.09 12.40 3.05
C GLN A 543 -22.24 11.42 4.23
N ASN A 544 -23.33 10.65 4.26
CA ASN A 544 -23.58 9.63 5.28
C ASN A 544 -22.48 8.54 5.31
N LEU A 545 -21.95 8.16 4.14
CA LEU A 545 -20.80 7.25 4.02
C LEU A 545 -19.47 7.87 4.49
N TYR A 546 -19.31 9.20 4.39
CA TYR A 546 -18.15 9.91 4.92
C TYR A 546 -18.22 10.09 6.45
N GLU A 547 -19.39 10.42 6.99
CA GLU A 547 -19.63 10.44 8.43
C GLU A 547 -19.32 9.06 9.03
N LEU A 548 -19.86 7.99 8.45
CA LEU A 548 -19.51 6.61 8.78
C LEU A 548 -17.99 6.37 8.72
N PHE A 549 -17.30 6.79 7.65
CA PHE A 549 -15.86 6.59 7.48
C PHE A 549 -15.05 7.26 8.60
N MET A 550 -15.44 8.45 9.04
CA MET A 550 -14.75 9.20 10.11
C MET A 550 -15.12 8.70 11.51
N ASP A 551 -16.39 8.39 11.77
CA ASP A 551 -16.91 8.01 13.09
C ASP A 551 -16.36 6.67 13.63
N VAL A 552 -15.82 5.82 12.74
CA VAL A 552 -15.36 4.46 13.07
C VAL A 552 -13.85 4.27 12.85
N ASP A 553 -13.12 5.37 12.60
CA ASP A 553 -11.72 5.38 12.13
C ASP A 553 -11.49 4.38 10.96
N ALA A 554 -12.33 4.47 9.92
CA ALA A 554 -12.17 3.63 8.73
C ALA A 554 -10.94 4.05 7.92
N THR A 555 -10.25 3.07 7.35
CA THR A 555 -9.16 3.29 6.39
C THR A 555 -9.59 3.09 4.94
N GLN A 556 -10.71 2.38 4.72
CA GLN A 556 -11.43 2.26 3.46
C GLN A 556 -12.91 1.91 3.71
N VAL A 557 -13.82 2.64 3.07
CA VAL A 557 -15.23 2.27 2.87
C VAL A 557 -15.44 2.10 1.37
N GLU A 558 -15.85 0.93 0.91
CA GLU A 558 -16.00 0.58 -0.50
C GLU A 558 -17.39 0.01 -0.76
N ILE A 559 -18.13 0.60 -1.72
CA ILE A 559 -19.49 0.23 -2.09
C ILE A 559 -19.52 -0.19 -3.57
N ASN A 560 -19.73 -1.48 -3.81
CA ASN A 560 -19.66 -2.07 -5.16
C ASN A 560 -20.74 -3.16 -5.36
N PRO A 561 -21.90 -2.87 -5.99
CA PRO A 561 -22.27 -1.59 -6.59
C PRO A 561 -22.95 -0.61 -5.61
N PHE A 562 -22.63 0.67 -5.79
CA PHE A 562 -23.43 1.83 -5.37
C PHE A 562 -24.46 2.09 -6.48
N GLY A 563 -25.72 1.70 -6.25
CA GLY A 563 -26.68 1.47 -7.34
C GLY A 563 -27.93 2.33 -7.27
N LEU A 564 -28.56 2.52 -8.43
CA LEU A 564 -29.88 3.14 -8.57
C LEU A 564 -30.95 2.06 -8.80
N THR A 565 -32.03 2.10 -8.03
CA THR A 565 -33.22 1.26 -8.24
C THR A 565 -34.16 1.85 -9.33
N PRO A 566 -35.01 1.05 -10.00
CA PRO A 566 -36.07 1.56 -10.88
C PRO A 566 -37.06 2.52 -10.20
N GLN A 567 -37.14 2.50 -8.87
CA GLN A 567 -37.91 3.42 -8.04
C GLN A 567 -37.20 4.78 -7.84
N ASN A 568 -36.03 4.96 -8.47
CA ASN A 568 -35.17 6.14 -8.41
C ASN A 568 -34.67 6.46 -6.99
N GLN A 569 -34.42 5.42 -6.19
CA GLN A 569 -33.73 5.46 -4.89
C GLN A 569 -32.32 4.90 -5.03
N VAL A 570 -31.35 5.54 -4.40
CA VAL A 570 -29.93 5.14 -4.37
C VAL A 570 -29.69 4.20 -3.18
N VAL A 571 -29.03 3.07 -3.43
CA VAL A 571 -28.86 1.98 -2.44
C VAL A 571 -27.44 1.40 -2.54
N CYS A 572 -26.86 1.06 -1.40
CA CYS A 572 -25.59 0.33 -1.29
C CYS A 572 -25.85 -1.19 -1.29
N PHE A 573 -25.57 -1.87 -2.41
CA PHE A 573 -25.97 -3.27 -2.65
C PHE A 573 -24.97 -4.31 -2.11
N ASP A 574 -23.69 -3.96 -2.05
CA ASP A 574 -22.64 -4.72 -1.37
C ASP A 574 -21.63 -3.71 -0.81
N ALA A 575 -20.97 -4.07 0.28
CA ALA A 575 -20.11 -3.14 1.00
C ALA A 575 -18.96 -3.86 1.69
N LYS A 576 -17.77 -3.26 1.62
CA LYS A 576 -16.54 -3.70 2.29
C LYS A 576 -15.97 -2.52 3.07
N ILE A 577 -15.72 -2.72 4.35
CA ILE A 577 -15.15 -1.71 5.23
C ILE A 577 -13.91 -2.31 5.91
N SER A 578 -12.81 -1.56 5.88
CA SER A 578 -11.55 -1.86 6.57
C SER A 578 -11.18 -0.69 7.47
N PHE A 579 -10.65 -0.98 8.65
CA PHE A 579 -10.49 -0.04 9.76
C PHE A 579 -9.02 0.33 9.99
N ASP A 580 -8.72 1.25 10.90
CA ASP A 580 -7.36 1.42 11.44
C ASP A 580 -7.19 0.61 12.73
N ASP A 581 -6.34 -0.40 12.71
CA ASP A 581 -6.06 -1.21 13.90
C ASP A 581 -5.44 -0.35 15.03
N ASN A 582 -4.78 0.78 14.71
CA ASN A 582 -4.30 1.72 15.72
C ASN A 582 -5.44 2.44 16.47
N ALA A 583 -6.65 2.49 15.90
CA ALA A 583 -7.83 3.09 16.52
C ALA A 583 -8.67 2.09 17.32
N ALA A 584 -8.36 0.79 17.27
CA ALA A 584 -9.12 -0.28 17.93
C ALA A 584 -9.40 -0.04 19.42
N PHE A 585 -8.51 0.67 20.13
CA PHE A 585 -8.70 1.03 21.55
C PHE A 585 -9.87 2.00 21.81
N LYS A 586 -10.31 2.74 20.79
CA LYS A 586 -11.52 3.60 20.85
C LYS A 586 -12.80 2.82 20.57
N HIS A 587 -12.68 1.68 19.87
CA HIS A 587 -13.77 0.97 19.19
C HIS A 587 -13.95 -0.49 19.65
N PRO A 588 -14.22 -0.73 20.94
CA PRO A 588 -14.45 -2.09 21.45
C PRO A 588 -15.67 -2.76 20.80
N GLU A 589 -16.67 -2.00 20.35
CA GLU A 589 -17.83 -2.50 19.62
C GLU A 589 -17.51 -3.06 18.23
N LEU A 590 -16.44 -2.58 17.58
CA LEU A 590 -15.96 -3.13 16.31
C LEU A 590 -15.15 -4.41 16.54
N GLN A 591 -14.35 -4.47 17.61
CA GLN A 591 -13.57 -5.67 17.98
C GLN A 591 -14.48 -6.86 18.32
N VAL A 592 -15.65 -6.63 18.93
CA VAL A 592 -16.68 -7.68 19.16
C VAL A 592 -17.27 -8.23 17.86
N MET A 593 -17.09 -7.55 16.72
CA MET A 593 -17.55 -8.04 15.40
C MET A 593 -16.48 -8.80 14.60
N ARG A 594 -15.23 -8.87 15.06
CA ARG A 594 -14.15 -9.62 14.38
C ARG A 594 -14.47 -11.11 14.27
N ASP A 595 -14.33 -11.68 13.07
CA ASP A 595 -14.52 -13.12 12.83
C ASP A 595 -13.17 -13.82 12.61
N THR A 596 -12.56 -14.25 13.71
CA THR A 596 -11.28 -14.98 13.71
C THR A 596 -11.38 -16.39 13.12
N THR A 597 -12.56 -16.85 12.66
CA THR A 597 -12.73 -18.18 12.04
C THR A 597 -12.35 -18.24 10.56
N GLU A 598 -12.20 -17.07 9.91
CA GLU A 598 -11.64 -16.94 8.56
C GLU A 598 -10.15 -16.61 8.54
N GLU A 599 -9.62 -16.14 9.67
CA GLU A 599 -8.22 -15.74 9.82
C GLU A 599 -7.31 -16.97 10.01
N ASN A 600 -6.01 -16.79 9.76
CA ASN A 600 -5.02 -17.82 10.06
C ASN A 600 -4.88 -17.97 11.59
N PRO A 601 -5.12 -19.14 12.20
CA PRO A 601 -5.07 -19.30 13.65
C PRO A 601 -3.71 -18.92 14.28
N ARG A 602 -2.64 -18.93 13.48
CA ARG A 602 -1.29 -18.52 13.89
C ARG A 602 -1.05 -17.01 13.83
N GLU A 603 -1.83 -16.29 13.02
CA GLU A 603 -1.82 -14.82 12.97
C GLU A 603 -2.60 -14.29 14.18
N VAL A 604 -3.76 -14.88 14.50
CA VAL A 604 -4.52 -14.63 15.74
C VAL A 604 -3.66 -14.92 16.99
N GLU A 605 -3.03 -16.11 17.08
CA GLU A 605 -2.17 -16.46 18.22
C GLU A 605 -0.89 -15.60 18.33
N ALA A 606 -0.46 -14.97 17.23
CA ALA A 606 0.63 -14.00 17.26
C ALA A 606 0.15 -12.65 17.82
N GLU A 607 -0.98 -12.16 17.34
CA GLU A 607 -1.55 -10.86 17.72
C GLU A 607 -1.96 -10.82 19.20
N ASP A 608 -2.55 -11.90 19.73
CA ASP A 608 -2.83 -12.12 21.16
C ASP A 608 -1.59 -11.91 22.06
N CYS A 609 -0.39 -12.08 21.50
CA CYS A 609 0.90 -11.90 22.18
C CYS A 609 1.67 -10.64 21.73
N GLY A 610 1.05 -9.76 20.94
CA GLY A 610 1.67 -8.55 20.40
C GLY A 610 2.80 -8.82 19.40
N LEU A 611 2.66 -9.86 18.58
CA LEU A 611 3.58 -10.24 17.52
C LEU A 611 2.95 -10.02 16.14
N ASN A 612 3.64 -9.33 15.24
CA ASN A 612 3.15 -9.12 13.87
C ASN A 612 3.61 -10.29 12.98
N TYR A 613 2.78 -11.32 12.81
CA TYR A 613 3.05 -12.50 11.99
C TYR A 613 2.23 -12.47 10.68
N VAL A 614 2.74 -13.06 9.60
CA VAL A 614 1.97 -13.38 8.37
C VAL A 614 2.47 -14.72 7.82
N GLY A 615 1.57 -15.67 7.55
CA GLY A 615 1.92 -16.96 6.94
C GLY A 615 2.26 -16.86 5.45
N MET A 616 3.22 -17.66 4.99
CA MET A 616 3.64 -17.72 3.58
C MET A 616 3.96 -19.18 3.17
N GLU A 617 4.04 -19.46 1.87
CA GLU A 617 4.21 -20.82 1.33
C GLU A 617 5.66 -21.36 1.33
N GLY A 618 6.60 -20.63 1.95
CA GLY A 618 8.02 -21.00 1.94
C GLY A 618 8.46 -22.01 3.01
N ASN A 619 9.77 -22.23 3.10
CA ASN A 619 10.40 -23.26 3.93
C ASN A 619 11.41 -22.74 4.96
N ILE A 620 11.70 -21.43 5.00
CA ILE A 620 12.58 -20.82 6.01
C ILE A 620 11.75 -19.90 6.91
N GLY A 621 11.64 -20.28 8.19
CA GLY A 621 10.95 -19.47 9.20
C GLY A 621 11.77 -18.24 9.58
N CYS A 622 11.17 -17.07 9.59
CA CYS A 622 11.82 -15.82 9.98
C CYS A 622 11.44 -15.44 11.42
N LEU A 623 12.41 -14.98 12.21
CA LEU A 623 12.17 -14.27 13.48
C LEU A 623 13.07 -13.03 13.52
N VAL A 624 12.47 -11.84 13.45
CA VAL A 624 13.19 -10.57 13.24
C VAL A 624 12.62 -9.47 14.14
N ASN A 625 13.42 -8.47 14.50
CA ASN A 625 12.96 -7.26 15.18
C ASN A 625 12.95 -6.04 14.25
N GLY A 626 11.80 -5.39 14.12
CA GLY A 626 11.51 -4.27 13.23
C GLY A 626 11.06 -4.72 11.83
N ALA A 627 9.83 -4.39 11.46
CA ALA A 627 9.19 -4.77 10.19
C ALA A 627 10.06 -4.53 8.93
N GLY A 628 10.77 -3.40 8.85
CA GLY A 628 11.68 -3.12 7.72
C GLY A 628 12.86 -4.09 7.62
N LEU A 629 13.39 -4.56 8.76
CA LEU A 629 14.41 -5.61 8.80
C LEU A 629 13.79 -6.98 8.51
N ALA A 630 12.55 -7.23 8.92
CA ALA A 630 11.83 -8.46 8.62
C ALA A 630 11.61 -8.63 7.11
N LEU A 631 11.15 -7.57 6.42
CA LEU A 631 11.07 -7.51 4.95
C LEU A 631 12.44 -7.79 4.32
N ALA A 632 13.48 -7.05 4.68
CA ALA A 632 14.83 -7.24 4.13
C ALA A 632 15.40 -8.65 4.40
N THR A 633 15.00 -9.32 5.49
CA THR A 633 15.39 -10.71 5.80
C THR A 633 14.68 -11.72 4.88
N MET A 634 13.41 -11.48 4.55
CA MET A 634 12.68 -12.26 3.56
C MET A 634 13.23 -12.06 2.14
N ASP A 635 13.56 -10.82 1.78
CA ASP A 635 14.10 -10.46 0.47
C ASP A 635 15.47 -11.12 0.23
N ILE A 636 16.37 -11.12 1.22
CA ILE A 636 17.69 -11.75 1.08
C ILE A 636 17.60 -13.29 1.07
N ILE A 637 16.66 -13.89 1.81
CA ILE A 637 16.32 -15.33 1.67
C ILE A 637 15.88 -15.64 0.24
N LYS A 638 15.06 -14.75 -0.36
CA LYS A 638 14.53 -14.92 -1.72
C LYS A 638 15.60 -14.69 -2.79
N LEU A 639 16.53 -13.75 -2.57
CA LEU A 639 17.70 -13.50 -3.41
C LEU A 639 18.63 -14.72 -3.49
N HIS A 640 18.80 -15.46 -2.39
CA HIS A 640 19.53 -16.72 -2.34
C HIS A 640 18.71 -17.96 -2.79
N GLY A 641 17.53 -17.75 -3.40
CA GLY A 641 16.79 -18.78 -4.13
C GLY A 641 15.84 -19.66 -3.32
N ALA A 642 15.73 -19.46 -2.00
CA ALA A 642 14.70 -20.11 -1.17
C ALA A 642 13.40 -19.29 -1.16
N SER A 643 12.45 -19.65 -0.28
CA SER A 643 11.28 -18.81 0.02
C SER A 643 11.04 -18.72 1.53
N PRO A 644 10.76 -17.52 2.07
CA PRO A 644 10.39 -17.36 3.47
C PRO A 644 9.02 -18.01 3.75
N ALA A 645 8.92 -18.71 4.88
CA ALA A 645 7.69 -19.34 5.35
C ALA A 645 6.76 -18.36 6.07
N ASN A 646 7.26 -17.19 6.45
CA ASN A 646 6.49 -16.17 7.14
C ASN A 646 7.19 -14.81 7.15
N PHE A 647 6.40 -13.76 7.35
CA PHE A 647 6.84 -12.53 8.02
C PHE A 647 6.67 -12.71 9.54
N LEU A 648 7.57 -12.13 10.34
CA LEU A 648 7.40 -12.04 11.80
C LEU A 648 8.27 -10.91 12.36
N ASP A 649 7.62 -9.87 12.89
CA ASP A 649 8.25 -8.82 13.68
C ASP A 649 7.88 -8.97 15.17
N VAL A 650 8.91 -9.16 16.01
CA VAL A 650 8.78 -9.26 17.48
C VAL A 650 8.86 -7.91 18.21
N GLY A 651 9.03 -6.81 17.47
CA GLY A 651 9.07 -5.44 17.97
C GLY A 651 10.39 -5.03 18.63
N GLY A 652 10.48 -3.73 18.96
CA GLY A 652 11.67 -3.14 19.61
C GLY A 652 11.75 -3.34 21.14
N GLY A 653 10.66 -3.78 21.77
CA GLY A 653 10.54 -3.98 23.22
C GLY A 653 10.38 -5.46 23.62
N VAL A 654 10.90 -6.38 22.80
CA VAL A 654 10.64 -7.81 22.86
C VAL A 654 10.95 -8.45 24.23
N THR A 655 10.00 -9.24 24.73
CA THR A 655 10.11 -10.01 25.98
C THR A 655 10.47 -11.48 25.74
N THR A 656 10.98 -12.17 26.77
CA THR A 656 11.28 -13.61 26.70
C THR A 656 10.04 -14.47 26.39
N THR A 657 8.87 -14.09 26.91
CA THR A 657 7.58 -14.72 26.61
C THR A 657 7.23 -14.61 25.12
N GLN A 658 7.40 -13.42 24.54
CA GLN A 658 7.17 -13.19 23.11
C GLN A 658 8.12 -14.00 22.22
N VAL A 659 9.41 -14.11 22.58
CA VAL A 659 10.35 -14.99 21.87
C VAL A 659 9.89 -16.46 21.94
N ARG A 660 9.45 -16.94 23.10
CA ARG A 660 8.93 -18.31 23.26
C ARG A 660 7.70 -18.57 22.39
N GLN A 661 6.77 -17.63 22.33
CA GLN A 661 5.57 -17.75 21.50
C GLN A 661 5.90 -17.70 20.01
N ALA A 662 6.79 -16.80 19.58
CA ALA A 662 7.32 -16.74 18.22
C ALA A 662 7.90 -18.10 17.78
N PHE A 663 8.70 -18.77 18.61
CA PHE A 663 9.22 -20.10 18.30
C PHE A 663 8.14 -21.19 18.24
N LYS A 664 7.10 -21.11 19.08
CA LYS A 664 5.95 -22.02 19.02
C LYS A 664 5.25 -21.90 17.65
N ILE A 665 4.85 -20.70 17.28
CA ILE A 665 4.19 -20.38 15.99
C ILE A 665 5.02 -20.87 14.79
N LEU A 666 6.34 -20.66 14.82
CA LEU A 666 7.27 -21.12 13.77
C LEU A 666 7.47 -22.64 13.72
N THR A 667 7.21 -23.37 14.80
CA THR A 667 7.39 -24.84 14.84
C THR A 667 6.10 -25.64 14.67
N ASP A 668 4.94 -25.01 14.86
CA ASP A 668 3.65 -25.55 14.45
C ASP A 668 3.45 -25.47 12.91
N ASP A 669 4.30 -24.73 12.19
CA ASP A 669 4.40 -24.79 10.72
C ASP A 669 5.20 -26.02 10.24
N LYS A 670 4.56 -26.86 9.41
CA LYS A 670 5.14 -28.10 8.86
C LYS A 670 6.02 -27.86 7.63
N ASN A 671 5.91 -26.72 6.98
CA ASN A 671 6.69 -26.32 5.81
C ASN A 671 8.07 -25.80 6.22
N VAL A 672 8.17 -25.12 7.38
CA VAL A 672 9.45 -24.68 7.96
C VAL A 672 10.43 -25.85 8.12
N LYS A 673 11.61 -25.72 7.50
CA LYS A 673 12.74 -26.66 7.59
C LYS A 673 13.93 -26.08 8.36
N THR A 674 14.09 -24.76 8.32
CA THR A 674 15.14 -24.00 9.04
C THR A 674 14.53 -22.70 9.57
N ILE A 675 15.01 -22.20 10.71
CA ILE A 675 14.65 -20.88 11.24
C ILE A 675 15.85 -19.92 11.13
N LEU A 676 15.65 -18.75 10.54
CA LEU A 676 16.59 -17.63 10.57
C LEU A 676 16.14 -16.59 11.62
N VAL A 677 16.92 -16.48 12.68
CA VAL A 677 16.78 -15.44 13.70
C VAL A 677 17.74 -14.29 13.37
N ASN A 678 17.22 -13.17 12.90
CA ASN A 678 18.01 -11.98 12.57
C ASN A 678 17.65 -10.84 13.53
N ILE A 679 18.55 -10.51 14.45
CA ILE A 679 18.35 -9.47 15.44
C ILE A 679 19.36 -8.34 15.25
N PHE A 680 18.84 -7.12 15.08
CA PHE A 680 19.62 -5.90 15.18
C PHE A 680 19.23 -5.17 16.47
N GLY A 681 20.03 -5.38 17.51
CA GLY A 681 19.85 -4.79 18.83
C GLY A 681 20.05 -3.28 18.82
N GLY A 682 19.26 -2.59 19.65
CA GLY A 682 19.22 -1.14 19.75
C GLY A 682 18.66 -0.76 21.11
N ILE A 683 17.35 -0.54 21.19
CA ILE A 683 16.63 -0.50 22.48
C ILE A 683 16.57 -1.92 23.08
N ALA A 684 16.28 -2.93 22.27
CA ALA A 684 16.37 -4.33 22.70
C ALA A 684 17.83 -4.76 22.93
N SER A 685 18.08 -5.46 24.05
CA SER A 685 19.36 -6.12 24.32
C SER A 685 19.42 -7.48 23.64
N CYS A 686 20.54 -7.76 22.95
CA CYS A 686 20.79 -9.07 22.38
C CYS A 686 20.90 -10.17 23.45
N LEU A 687 21.25 -9.82 24.70
CA LEU A 687 21.34 -10.78 25.79
C LEU A 687 19.94 -11.27 26.20
N THR A 688 18.98 -10.36 26.42
CA THR A 688 17.59 -10.70 26.75
C THR A 688 16.93 -11.56 25.68
N ILE A 689 17.26 -11.32 24.41
CA ILE A 689 16.77 -12.16 23.30
C ILE A 689 17.46 -13.52 23.32
N ALA A 690 18.78 -13.60 23.54
CA ALA A 690 19.49 -14.88 23.69
C ALA A 690 19.00 -15.70 24.89
N GLU A 691 18.67 -15.07 26.02
CA GLU A 691 18.03 -15.68 27.19
C GLU A 691 16.63 -16.21 26.84
N GLY A 692 15.81 -15.41 26.15
CA GLY A 692 14.50 -15.83 25.65
C GLY A 692 14.57 -17.00 24.68
N MET A 693 15.57 -17.00 23.77
CA MET A 693 15.84 -18.10 22.83
C MET A 693 16.22 -19.38 23.57
N VAL A 694 17.19 -19.34 24.50
CA VAL A 694 17.60 -20.53 25.25
C VAL A 694 16.43 -21.07 26.06
N THR A 695 15.66 -20.21 26.74
CA THR A 695 14.46 -20.59 27.48
C THR A 695 13.42 -21.25 26.57
N ALA A 696 13.15 -20.68 25.40
CA ALA A 696 12.23 -21.24 24.41
C ALA A 696 12.69 -22.62 23.89
N LEU A 697 14.00 -22.82 23.74
CA LEU A 697 14.60 -24.04 23.20
C LEU A 697 14.81 -25.15 24.25
N THR A 698 14.79 -24.84 25.55
CA THR A 698 14.93 -25.81 26.64
C THR A 698 13.60 -26.11 27.36
N GLU A 699 12.71 -25.13 27.48
CA GLU A 699 11.39 -25.24 28.15
C GLU A 699 10.20 -25.26 27.17
N GLY A 700 10.44 -25.17 25.87
CA GLY A 700 9.42 -25.23 24.82
C GLY A 700 9.31 -26.62 24.16
N PRO A 701 8.56 -26.71 23.04
CA PRO A 701 8.55 -27.89 22.18
C PRO A 701 9.98 -28.24 21.72
N LYS A 702 10.29 -29.53 21.55
CA LYS A 702 11.60 -29.94 21.01
C LYS A 702 11.73 -29.54 19.53
N ILE A 703 12.31 -28.37 19.30
CA ILE A 703 12.58 -27.82 17.97
C ILE A 703 13.57 -28.74 17.24
N LYS A 704 13.14 -29.29 16.10
CA LYS A 704 13.92 -30.25 15.28
C LYS A 704 14.59 -29.60 14.06
N VAL A 705 14.13 -28.41 13.68
CA VAL A 705 14.65 -27.64 12.55
C VAL A 705 15.97 -26.95 12.93
N PRO A 706 16.98 -26.89 12.05
CA PRO A 706 18.18 -26.10 12.31
C PRO A 706 17.84 -24.63 12.51
N ILE A 707 18.64 -23.94 13.33
CA ILE A 707 18.44 -22.53 13.64
C ILE A 707 19.72 -21.78 13.29
N VAL A 708 19.61 -20.82 12.38
CA VAL A 708 20.66 -19.84 12.07
C VAL A 708 20.37 -18.58 12.87
N VAL A 709 21.39 -18.02 13.51
CA VAL A 709 21.23 -16.90 14.44
C VAL A 709 22.26 -15.83 14.13
N ARG A 710 21.79 -14.64 13.75
CA ARG A 710 22.59 -13.46 13.50
C ARG A 710 22.18 -12.37 14.49
N LEU A 711 23.11 -12.00 15.38
CA LEU A 711 22.94 -10.93 16.36
C LEU A 711 23.92 -9.80 16.07
N GLN A 712 23.45 -8.56 16.12
CA GLN A 712 24.24 -7.33 16.09
C GLN A 712 23.74 -6.31 17.12
N GLY A 713 24.56 -5.34 17.53
CA GLY A 713 24.16 -4.27 18.46
C GLY A 713 24.50 -4.53 19.94
N ASN A 714 23.67 -4.00 20.85
CA ASN A 714 23.97 -3.95 22.28
C ASN A 714 24.13 -5.35 22.93
N GLN A 715 25.18 -5.52 23.74
CA GLN A 715 25.56 -6.78 24.42
C GLN A 715 25.79 -7.99 23.49
N VAL A 716 26.00 -7.77 22.18
CA VAL A 716 26.14 -8.86 21.18
C VAL A 716 27.20 -9.91 21.51
N GLN A 717 28.32 -9.54 22.10
CA GLN A 717 29.38 -10.49 22.45
C GLN A 717 29.00 -11.38 23.65
N GLU A 718 28.36 -10.79 24.66
CA GLU A 718 27.83 -11.52 25.82
C GLU A 718 26.72 -12.48 25.39
N ALA A 719 25.82 -12.03 24.52
CA ALA A 719 24.75 -12.84 23.93
C ALA A 719 25.30 -14.02 23.09
N LYS A 720 26.26 -13.78 22.19
CA LYS A 720 26.88 -14.85 21.38
C LYS A 720 27.61 -15.87 22.26
N GLU A 721 28.26 -15.42 23.32
CA GLU A 721 28.95 -16.29 24.27
C GLU A 721 27.98 -17.10 25.15
N TYR A 722 26.85 -16.52 25.55
CA TYR A 722 25.75 -17.21 26.22
C TYR A 722 25.13 -18.29 25.32
N LEU A 723 24.84 -17.98 24.05
CA LEU A 723 24.34 -18.95 23.08
C LEU A 723 25.32 -20.12 22.86
N ARG A 724 26.64 -19.87 22.75
CA ARG A 724 27.64 -20.96 22.67
C ARG A 724 27.63 -21.87 23.90
N LYS A 725 27.47 -21.29 25.10
CA LYS A 725 27.44 -22.02 26.38
C LYS A 725 26.17 -22.84 26.60
N SER A 726 25.09 -22.55 25.88
CA SER A 726 23.83 -23.31 25.98
C SER A 726 23.93 -24.77 25.52
N GLY A 727 24.92 -25.12 24.68
CA GLY A 727 25.05 -26.44 24.06
C GLY A 727 24.00 -26.75 22.99
N LEU A 728 23.15 -25.79 22.62
CA LEU A 728 22.12 -25.94 21.60
C LEU A 728 22.73 -25.93 20.18
N PRO A 729 22.14 -26.65 19.20
CA PRO A 729 22.65 -26.76 17.83
C PRO A 729 22.37 -25.50 17.00
N LEU A 730 23.00 -24.38 17.35
CA LEU A 730 22.79 -23.06 16.76
C LEU A 730 23.92 -22.67 15.79
N THR A 731 23.55 -22.27 14.57
CA THR A 731 24.49 -21.76 13.56
C THR A 731 24.63 -20.25 13.72
N LEU A 732 25.63 -19.80 14.47
CA LEU A 732 25.92 -18.37 14.63
C LEU A 732 26.54 -17.76 13.35
N ARG A 733 26.09 -16.57 12.97
CA ARG A 733 26.68 -15.71 11.93
C ARG A 733 26.73 -14.25 12.38
N ASP A 734 27.63 -13.48 11.78
CA ASP A 734 27.82 -12.06 12.08
C ASP A 734 27.16 -11.18 11.02
N ASP A 735 27.30 -11.52 9.74
CA ASP A 735 26.63 -10.85 8.64
C ASP A 735 25.27 -11.49 8.26
N LEU A 736 24.40 -10.71 7.62
CA LEU A 736 23.08 -11.14 7.19
C LEU A 736 23.11 -12.00 5.91
N ASP A 737 24.04 -11.74 4.98
CA ASP A 737 24.18 -12.53 3.75
C ASP A 737 24.67 -13.95 4.07
N GLU A 738 25.70 -14.07 4.91
CA GLU A 738 26.16 -15.36 5.44
C GLU A 738 25.06 -16.14 6.17
N ALA A 739 24.17 -15.43 6.88
CA ALA A 739 23.06 -16.03 7.62
C ALA A 739 21.95 -16.51 6.68
N ALA A 740 21.64 -15.75 5.62
CA ALA A 740 20.71 -16.16 4.58
C ALA A 740 21.24 -17.40 3.85
N ILE A 741 22.49 -17.36 3.35
CA ILE A 741 23.14 -18.49 2.66
C ILE A 741 23.14 -19.75 3.53
N ALA A 742 23.52 -19.65 4.81
CA ALA A 742 23.50 -20.78 5.74
C ALA A 742 22.07 -21.32 5.96
N SER A 743 21.06 -20.45 5.97
CA SER A 743 19.66 -20.86 6.14
C SER A 743 19.13 -21.61 4.92
N VAL A 744 19.46 -21.15 3.70
CA VAL A 744 19.13 -21.82 2.44
C VAL A 744 19.78 -23.20 2.36
N GLN A 745 21.07 -23.30 2.70
CA GLN A 745 21.81 -24.57 2.71
C GLN A 745 21.18 -25.57 3.68
N LEU A 746 20.84 -25.15 4.90
CA LEU A 746 20.21 -26.01 5.90
C LEU A 746 18.76 -26.38 5.59
N ALA A 747 18.02 -25.52 4.88
CA ALA A 747 16.63 -25.79 4.46
C ALA A 747 16.53 -26.70 3.21
N SER A 748 17.67 -27.07 2.63
CA SER A 748 17.80 -27.91 1.42
C SER A 748 18.41 -29.29 1.73
N ALA A 749 18.56 -29.64 3.02
CA ALA A 749 19.23 -30.84 3.52
C ALA A 749 18.27 -31.76 4.31
#